data_AF-A0A6B1IRA4-F1
#
_entry.id   AF-A0A6B1IRA4-F1
#
_cell.length_a   1.000
_cell.length_b   1.000
_cell.length_c   1.000
_cell.angle_alpha   90.00
_cell.angle_beta   90.00
_cell.angle_gamma   90.00
#
_symmetry.space_group_name_H-M   'P 1'
#
loop_
_entity.id
_entity.type
_entity.pdbx_description
1 polymer ?
#
loop_
_entity_poly.entity_id
_entity_poly.type
_entity_poly.pdbx_seq_one_letter_code
_entity_poly.pdbx_strand_id
1 'polypeptide(L)'
;MDWDTTINLGGFGNSAQMEWQTIKSWKSFTNFFDDAVHIDAVTYCESPELLLELFDQEDSTLETMDVLIGDKDEYQSAVDDATVARRLERYYEEDRLTVRLKNRKVVHSKLYRIVGADDTVTLIAGSANLSYNSWKNQTNSIVVFNTEVGSQLDQQFKQWIDDHREEYADTIFMEDLAAELEELEDEEEVERRIELWIDNRNTQLSEQGEIHSNVGQELEALGDEVDQVVGVSDDPEEADEVVSIDPEQIEPEDDSTTNGDEPDEAPVEGITAAKTPEYSITLSTQGYENDGYLDQMETDLKRRGADVGADAITTPVEGYTNYLQTRYDVPKMWIDGENHRVHLQHGEHHRILTADHEPDPDLLDAALENIENYIKTIDRWGETNNPKAVKAHLYEGVLYGLWAPFVNLYAKQFYGSVTLDNALQYLYIFGESDAGKDKFTEFVLRLISDDLVRGGADADDVGKNQIRSLRNIDTVFPYVVSDISKQKIERVDTLRNFWQDSWHPSNEIAYPTLIFTSNDSRPNDWFRNRAKMLHFDVAFPSNPEDEGFYKAQEDLNTILDARNPIFSYVSRRILTDERYLDAGGTVDDVRQVFLEFYDHADRNVPKFFPKEPANRKYNIGKRKWKQAYERGDVTFDRRENRLIAEFDLEPHELYSYRKTLPTKMRPEKSGRSIIIKNPDGFEEWIELAELSGNEDTESSPGFLSRLLG
;
A
#
# COMPACT_ATOMS: atom_id res chain seq x y z
N MET A 1 -9.06 -63.82 11.98
CA MET A 1 -9.79 -65.05 12.35
C MET A 1 -11.12 -64.80 11.71
N ASP A 2 -11.31 -65.34 10.53
CA ASP A 2 -12.19 -64.71 9.56
C ASP A 2 -13.51 -65.48 9.57
N TRP A 3 -14.57 -64.78 9.92
CA TRP A 3 -15.91 -65.34 10.09
C TRP A 3 -16.77 -64.82 8.95
N ASP A 4 -16.98 -65.65 7.93
CA ASP A 4 -17.86 -65.36 6.80
C ASP A 4 -19.26 -65.94 7.08
N THR A 5 -20.29 -65.12 6.88
CA THR A 5 -21.69 -65.54 6.93
C THR A 5 -22.50 -64.77 5.91
N THR A 6 -23.19 -65.51 5.03
CA THR A 6 -24.22 -64.92 4.17
C THR A 6 -25.44 -64.57 5.01
N ILE A 7 -25.72 -63.27 5.15
CA ILE A 7 -26.93 -62.80 5.84
C ILE A 7 -28.00 -62.54 4.78
N ASN A 8 -29.09 -63.29 4.89
CA ASN A 8 -30.28 -63.03 4.09
C ASN A 8 -31.13 -61.99 4.83
N LEU A 9 -30.97 -60.72 4.47
CA LEU A 9 -31.70 -59.59 5.05
C LEU A 9 -33.15 -59.68 4.55
N GLY A 10 -33.98 -60.47 5.24
CA GLY A 10 -35.37 -60.72 4.86
C GLY A 10 -36.14 -59.40 4.64
N GLY A 11 -36.52 -59.14 3.40
CA GLY A 11 -37.20 -57.90 2.97
C GLY A 11 -36.37 -56.97 2.06
N PHE A 12 -35.07 -57.22 1.89
CA PHE A 12 -34.10 -56.28 1.27
C PHE A 12 -33.58 -56.66 -0.13
N GLY A 13 -34.33 -57.45 -0.91
CA GLY A 13 -34.17 -57.55 -2.37
C GLY A 13 -33.01 -58.41 -2.91
N ASN A 14 -31.82 -58.42 -2.31
CA ASN A 14 -30.67 -59.26 -2.71
C ASN A 14 -29.89 -59.74 -1.46
N SER A 15 -29.22 -60.90 -1.54
CA SER A 15 -28.36 -61.41 -0.46
C SER A 15 -27.04 -60.66 -0.40
N ALA A 16 -26.61 -60.21 0.78
CA ALA A 16 -25.27 -59.65 1.01
C ALA A 16 -24.39 -60.67 1.74
N GLN A 17 -23.10 -60.68 1.41
CA GLN A 17 -22.09 -61.43 2.17
C GLN A 17 -21.52 -60.50 3.23
N MET A 18 -21.49 -60.94 4.48
CA MET A 18 -20.93 -60.18 5.59
C MET A 18 -19.76 -60.95 6.20
N GLU A 19 -18.65 -60.27 6.39
CA GLU A 19 -17.45 -60.85 6.98
C GLU A 19 -16.89 -59.97 8.09
N TRP A 20 -16.52 -60.58 9.21
CA TRP A 20 -15.74 -59.92 10.26
C TRP A 20 -14.27 -60.18 10.02
N GLN A 21 -13.50 -59.12 9.79
CA GLN A 21 -12.07 -59.24 9.51
C GLN A 21 -11.22 -58.47 10.54
N THR A 22 -10.05 -59.03 10.83
CA THR A 22 -9.01 -58.39 11.64
C THR A 22 -7.87 -57.99 10.73
N ILE A 23 -7.71 -56.68 10.49
CA ILE A 23 -6.66 -56.17 9.62
C ILE A 23 -5.44 -55.77 10.45
N LYS A 24 -4.28 -56.27 10.03
CA LYS A 24 -3.01 -56.16 10.79
C LYS A 24 -1.96 -55.28 10.13
N SER A 25 -2.21 -54.77 8.92
CA SER A 25 -1.26 -53.93 8.19
C SER A 25 -1.98 -53.00 7.24
N TRP A 26 -1.33 -51.87 6.93
CA TRP A 26 -1.77 -50.92 5.91
C TRP A 26 -2.01 -51.60 4.57
N LYS A 27 -1.05 -52.41 4.11
CA LYS A 27 -1.16 -53.15 2.85
C LYS A 27 -2.40 -54.03 2.77
N SER A 28 -2.75 -54.75 3.84
CA SER A 28 -3.96 -55.57 3.85
C SER A 28 -5.25 -54.75 3.85
N PHE A 29 -5.20 -53.49 4.32
CA PHE A 29 -6.32 -52.57 4.21
C PHE A 29 -6.43 -51.97 2.81
N THR A 30 -5.29 -51.62 2.19
CA THR A 30 -5.31 -51.01 0.86
C THR A 30 -5.78 -51.96 -0.23
N ASN A 31 -5.59 -53.27 -0.06
CA ASN A 31 -6.13 -54.30 -0.96
C ASN A 31 -7.65 -54.21 -1.21
N PHE A 32 -8.42 -53.57 -0.32
CA PHE A 32 -9.86 -53.34 -0.55
C PHE A 32 -10.13 -52.28 -1.63
N PHE A 33 -9.13 -51.48 -2.00
CA PHE A 33 -9.23 -50.39 -2.97
C PHE A 33 -8.62 -50.74 -4.34
N ASP A 34 -7.98 -51.90 -4.50
CA ASP A 34 -7.24 -52.27 -5.73
C ASP A 34 -8.12 -52.16 -7.01
N ASP A 35 -9.36 -52.63 -6.94
CA ASP A 35 -10.33 -52.60 -8.07
C ASP A 35 -11.32 -51.43 -7.98
N ALA A 36 -11.08 -50.44 -7.11
CA ALA A 36 -12.00 -49.34 -6.87
C ALA A 36 -12.00 -48.34 -8.03
N VAL A 37 -13.19 -47.99 -8.51
CA VAL A 37 -13.43 -46.89 -9.46
C VAL A 37 -13.90 -45.63 -8.73
N HIS A 38 -14.69 -45.80 -7.67
CA HIS A 38 -15.17 -44.69 -6.83
C HIS A 38 -15.15 -45.05 -5.35
N ILE A 39 -14.75 -44.10 -4.50
CA ILE A 39 -14.74 -44.26 -3.05
C ILE A 39 -15.53 -43.14 -2.38
N ASP A 40 -16.49 -43.54 -1.55
CA ASP A 40 -17.16 -42.70 -0.57
C ASP A 40 -16.63 -43.03 0.83
N ALA A 41 -16.12 -42.06 1.58
CA ALA A 41 -15.57 -42.33 2.91
C ALA A 41 -15.89 -41.28 3.97
N VAL A 42 -15.97 -41.75 5.22
CA VAL A 42 -15.91 -40.94 6.45
C VAL A 42 -14.82 -41.54 7.29
N THR A 43 -13.73 -40.83 7.57
CA THR A 43 -12.60 -41.40 8.29
C THR A 43 -11.73 -40.35 8.95
N TYR A 44 -10.69 -40.82 9.64
CA TYR A 44 -9.55 -40.00 10.03
C TYR A 44 -8.44 -40.19 9.01
N CYS A 45 -7.80 -39.09 8.66
CA CYS A 45 -6.68 -39.09 7.73
C CYS A 45 -5.56 -38.20 8.27
N GLU A 46 -4.32 -38.71 8.31
CA GLU A 46 -3.21 -37.95 8.90
C GLU A 46 -2.67 -36.86 7.98
N SER A 47 -2.69 -37.09 6.66
CA SER A 47 -2.26 -36.13 5.63
C SER A 47 -3.07 -36.27 4.35
N PRO A 48 -3.26 -35.18 3.58
CA PRO A 48 -3.89 -35.24 2.26
C PRO A 48 -3.12 -36.09 1.25
N GLU A 49 -1.79 -36.14 1.36
CA GLU A 49 -0.91 -36.90 0.46
C GLU A 49 -1.26 -38.40 0.42
N LEU A 50 -1.70 -38.97 1.55
CA LEU A 50 -2.19 -40.34 1.63
C LEU A 50 -3.37 -40.63 0.69
N LEU A 51 -4.21 -39.63 0.42
CA LEU A 51 -5.33 -39.78 -0.50
C LEU A 51 -4.82 -39.88 -1.94
N LEU A 52 -3.81 -39.07 -2.29
CA LEU A 52 -3.14 -39.16 -3.59
C LEU A 52 -2.46 -40.51 -3.79
N GLU A 53 -1.86 -41.08 -2.73
CA GLU A 53 -1.23 -42.40 -2.81
C GLU A 53 -2.22 -43.51 -3.22
N LEU A 54 -3.52 -43.39 -2.90
CA LEU A 54 -4.55 -44.34 -3.35
C LEU A 54 -4.77 -44.28 -4.87
N PHE A 55 -4.67 -43.08 -5.45
CA PHE A 55 -4.70 -42.91 -6.91
C PHE A 55 -3.41 -43.40 -7.60
N ASP A 56 -2.28 -43.41 -6.88
CA ASP A 56 -0.96 -43.79 -7.39
C ASP A 56 -0.64 -45.28 -7.32
N GLN A 57 -1.52 -46.10 -6.75
CA GLN A 57 -1.25 -47.53 -6.62
C GLN A 57 -1.06 -48.19 -7.99
N GLU A 58 -0.13 -49.14 -8.04
CA GLU A 58 0.13 -49.95 -9.24
C GLU A 58 -1.16 -50.68 -9.62
N ASP A 59 -1.61 -50.50 -10.86
CA ASP A 59 -2.89 -50.99 -11.40
C ASP A 59 -4.18 -50.34 -10.83
N SER A 60 -4.09 -49.19 -10.15
CA SER A 60 -5.27 -48.45 -9.65
C SER A 60 -6.22 -48.07 -10.79
N THR A 61 -7.51 -48.32 -10.56
CA THR A 61 -8.62 -47.90 -11.45
C THR A 61 -9.43 -46.75 -10.88
N LEU A 62 -8.93 -46.11 -9.80
CA LEU A 62 -9.65 -45.08 -9.06
C LEU A 62 -9.80 -43.80 -9.88
N GLU A 63 -11.05 -43.49 -10.22
CA GLU A 63 -11.40 -42.28 -10.97
C GLU A 63 -11.73 -41.14 -10.02
N THR A 64 -12.51 -41.43 -8.97
CA THR A 64 -13.08 -40.40 -8.08
C THR A 64 -13.12 -40.82 -6.61
N MET A 65 -12.95 -39.87 -5.70
CA MET A 65 -13.05 -40.09 -4.26
C MET A 65 -13.68 -38.88 -3.57
N ASP A 66 -14.67 -39.11 -2.70
CA ASP A 66 -15.24 -38.09 -1.79
C ASP A 66 -15.02 -38.57 -0.35
N VAL A 67 -14.38 -37.77 0.49
CA VAL A 67 -14.02 -38.16 1.86
C VAL A 67 -14.28 -37.06 2.87
N LEU A 68 -14.91 -37.41 3.99
CA LEU A 68 -15.01 -36.56 5.19
C LEU A 68 -13.90 -36.91 6.19
N ILE A 69 -13.08 -35.91 6.55
CA ILE A 69 -12.00 -36.00 7.54
C ILE A 69 -12.50 -35.54 8.91
N GLY A 70 -12.53 -36.48 9.86
CA GLY A 70 -13.17 -36.28 11.15
C GLY A 70 -12.30 -35.86 12.33
N ASP A 71 -10.98 -35.73 12.19
CA ASP A 71 -10.03 -35.57 13.31
C ASP A 71 -9.17 -34.31 13.32
N LYS A 72 -9.17 -33.49 12.26
CA LYS A 72 -8.17 -32.42 12.13
C LYS A 72 -8.81 -31.09 11.79
N ASP A 73 -8.53 -30.08 12.62
CA ASP A 73 -8.98 -28.69 12.43
C ASP A 73 -8.04 -27.92 11.47
N GLU A 74 -6.73 -28.21 11.49
CA GLU A 74 -5.73 -27.63 10.60
C GLU A 74 -5.20 -28.71 9.64
N TYR A 75 -5.98 -29.07 8.62
CA TYR A 75 -5.60 -30.12 7.68
C TYR A 75 -4.53 -29.67 6.67
N GLN A 76 -4.53 -28.38 6.34
CA GLN A 76 -3.57 -27.68 5.47
C GLN A 76 -2.12 -27.80 5.92
N SER A 77 -1.84 -27.73 7.23
CA SER A 77 -0.48 -27.81 7.79
C SER A 77 0.22 -29.17 7.59
N ALA A 78 -0.47 -30.17 7.02
CA ALA A 78 0.15 -31.43 6.59
C ALA A 78 0.53 -31.45 5.10
N VAL A 79 0.40 -30.33 4.39
CA VAL A 79 0.94 -30.16 3.04
C VAL A 79 2.18 -29.27 3.17
N ASP A 80 3.36 -29.80 2.90
CA ASP A 80 4.65 -29.09 2.98
C ASP A 80 5.39 -29.06 1.64
N ASP A 81 4.74 -29.49 0.55
CA ASP A 81 5.32 -29.61 -0.79
C ASP A 81 4.38 -29.02 -1.86
N ALA A 82 4.89 -28.06 -2.65
CA ALA A 82 4.16 -27.37 -3.72
C ALA A 82 3.65 -28.31 -4.82
N THR A 83 4.36 -29.41 -5.09
CA THR A 83 3.93 -30.43 -6.05
C THR A 83 2.73 -31.22 -5.54
N VAL A 84 2.64 -31.46 -4.23
CA VAL A 84 1.50 -32.09 -3.58
C VAL A 84 0.29 -31.15 -3.61
N ALA A 85 0.47 -29.88 -3.25
CA ALA A 85 -0.59 -28.87 -3.30
C ALA A 85 -1.20 -28.72 -4.70
N ARG A 86 -0.36 -28.53 -5.73
CA ARG A 86 -0.80 -28.50 -7.15
C ARG A 86 -1.59 -29.72 -7.56
N ARG A 87 -1.19 -30.88 -7.06
CA ARG A 87 -1.82 -32.13 -7.46
C ARG A 87 -3.17 -32.32 -6.79
N LEU A 88 -3.31 -31.89 -5.53
CA LEU A 88 -4.57 -31.87 -4.80
C LEU A 88 -5.55 -30.88 -5.44
N GLU A 89 -5.09 -29.66 -5.74
CA GLU A 89 -5.86 -28.62 -6.41
C GLU A 89 -6.38 -29.10 -7.77
N ARG A 90 -5.49 -29.60 -8.63
CA ARG A 90 -5.90 -30.18 -9.91
C ARG A 90 -6.91 -31.33 -9.77
N TYR A 91 -6.75 -32.19 -8.76
CA TYR A 91 -7.70 -33.31 -8.56
C TYR A 91 -9.04 -32.81 -8.04
N TYR A 92 -9.06 -31.71 -7.32
CA TYR A 92 -10.28 -31.02 -6.93
C TYR A 92 -10.98 -30.39 -8.15
N GLU A 93 -10.26 -29.62 -8.98
CA GLU A 93 -10.82 -29.01 -10.21
C GLU A 93 -11.35 -30.05 -11.21
N GLU A 94 -10.66 -31.18 -11.36
CA GLU A 94 -11.07 -32.28 -12.23
C GLU A 94 -12.25 -33.12 -11.66
N ASP A 95 -12.83 -32.73 -10.52
CA ASP A 95 -13.86 -33.48 -9.76
C ASP A 95 -13.42 -34.91 -9.39
N ARG A 96 -12.10 -35.14 -9.27
CA ARG A 96 -11.51 -36.46 -8.96
C ARG A 96 -11.36 -36.69 -7.47
N LEU A 97 -11.09 -35.66 -6.68
CA LEU A 97 -10.94 -35.77 -5.24
C LEU A 97 -11.67 -34.62 -4.54
N THR A 98 -12.68 -34.96 -3.74
CA THR A 98 -13.35 -34.02 -2.83
C THR A 98 -13.01 -34.38 -1.40
N VAL A 99 -12.32 -33.47 -0.70
CA VAL A 99 -11.99 -33.63 0.71
C VAL A 99 -12.83 -32.66 1.53
N ARG A 100 -13.68 -33.19 2.39
CA ARG A 100 -14.58 -32.44 3.27
C ARG A 100 -13.98 -32.41 4.66
N LEU A 101 -13.87 -31.22 5.24
CA LEU A 101 -13.36 -31.05 6.60
C LEU A 101 -14.52 -30.95 7.57
N LYS A 102 -14.33 -31.52 8.76
CA LYS A 102 -15.34 -31.45 9.80
C LYS A 102 -15.60 -30.00 10.22
N ASN A 103 -16.82 -29.74 10.62
CA ASN A 103 -17.17 -28.58 11.42
C ASN A 103 -16.64 -28.74 12.86
N ARG A 104 -17.13 -27.91 13.78
CA ARG A 104 -16.71 -27.94 15.19
C ARG A 104 -16.88 -29.30 15.90
N LYS A 105 -17.62 -30.27 15.35
CA LYS A 105 -17.82 -31.59 15.94
C LYS A 105 -16.85 -32.63 15.36
N VAL A 106 -16.10 -33.29 16.23
CA VAL A 106 -15.24 -34.43 15.88
C VAL A 106 -16.08 -35.62 15.39
N VAL A 107 -15.76 -36.17 14.21
CA VAL A 107 -16.51 -37.27 13.59
C VAL A 107 -15.76 -38.59 13.75
N HIS A 108 -16.04 -39.32 14.82
CA HIS A 108 -15.31 -40.55 15.14
C HIS A 108 -15.61 -41.77 14.23
N SER A 109 -16.59 -41.69 13.33
CA SER A 109 -16.97 -42.77 12.40
C SER A 109 -15.85 -43.14 11.42
N LYS A 110 -15.76 -44.43 11.05
CA LYS A 110 -14.93 -44.93 9.95
C LYS A 110 -15.75 -45.83 9.05
N LEU A 111 -16.17 -45.26 7.93
CA LEU A 111 -17.08 -45.83 6.94
C LEU A 111 -16.43 -45.70 5.57
N TYR A 112 -16.45 -46.77 4.78
CA TYR A 112 -15.97 -46.77 3.40
C TYR A 112 -16.98 -47.49 2.54
N ARG A 113 -17.37 -46.89 1.43
CA ARG A 113 -18.15 -47.49 0.36
C ARG A 113 -17.29 -47.44 -0.89
N ILE A 114 -16.90 -48.60 -1.36
CA ILE A 114 -15.94 -48.78 -2.44
C ILE A 114 -16.69 -49.43 -3.60
N VAL A 115 -16.76 -48.74 -4.73
CA VAL A 115 -17.45 -49.20 -5.94
C VAL A 115 -16.41 -49.70 -6.93
N GLY A 116 -16.52 -50.97 -7.33
CA GLY A 116 -15.63 -51.59 -8.31
C GLY A 116 -16.12 -51.43 -9.75
N ALA A 117 -15.26 -51.77 -10.72
CA ALA A 117 -15.54 -51.64 -12.15
C ALA A 117 -16.65 -52.58 -12.69
N ASP A 118 -17.02 -53.61 -11.94
CA ASP A 118 -18.02 -54.62 -12.31
C ASP A 118 -19.36 -54.45 -11.58
N ASP A 119 -19.66 -53.22 -11.13
CA ASP A 119 -20.83 -52.87 -10.32
C ASP A 119 -20.88 -53.59 -8.95
N THR A 120 -19.76 -54.17 -8.49
CA THR A 120 -19.63 -54.66 -7.12
C THR A 120 -19.40 -53.51 -6.15
N VAL A 121 -19.91 -53.65 -4.94
CA VAL A 121 -19.75 -52.67 -3.86
C VAL A 121 -19.25 -53.37 -2.60
N THR A 122 -18.13 -52.87 -2.10
CA THR A 122 -17.56 -53.27 -0.80
C THR A 122 -17.84 -52.16 0.22
N LEU A 123 -18.61 -52.48 1.25
CA LEU A 123 -18.93 -51.56 2.35
C LEU A 123 -18.15 -51.97 3.59
N ILE A 124 -17.41 -51.04 4.19
CA ILE A 124 -16.57 -51.28 5.35
C ILE A 124 -16.98 -50.35 6.48
N ALA A 125 -17.22 -50.93 7.67
CA ALA A 125 -17.41 -50.17 8.91
C ALA A 125 -16.53 -50.75 10.02
N GLY A 126 -15.81 -49.90 10.76
CA GLY A 126 -14.96 -50.40 11.85
C GLY A 126 -14.02 -49.35 12.44
N SER A 127 -12.81 -49.78 12.79
CA SER A 127 -11.81 -48.93 13.45
C SER A 127 -10.65 -48.46 12.55
N ALA A 128 -10.64 -48.86 11.27
CA ALA A 128 -9.53 -48.62 10.37
C ALA A 128 -9.52 -47.17 9.84
N ASN A 129 -8.39 -46.46 10.01
CA ASN A 129 -8.16 -45.08 9.55
C ASN A 129 -7.22 -45.05 8.33
N LEU A 130 -7.23 -43.93 7.60
CA LEU A 130 -6.22 -43.58 6.59
C LEU A 130 -5.01 -42.92 7.28
N SER A 131 -4.26 -43.69 8.06
CA SER A 131 -3.07 -43.17 8.76
C SER A 131 -2.05 -44.27 8.98
N TYR A 132 -0.82 -44.09 8.50
CA TYR A 132 0.30 -45.01 8.72
C TYR A 132 0.58 -45.25 10.21
N ASN A 133 0.42 -44.22 11.03
CA ASN A 133 0.68 -44.31 12.47
C ASN A 133 -0.31 -45.22 13.20
N SER A 134 -1.57 -45.27 12.75
CA SER A 134 -2.57 -46.19 13.31
C SER A 134 -2.21 -47.67 13.10
N TRP A 135 -1.46 -47.99 12.04
CA TRP A 135 -1.11 -49.38 11.67
C TRP A 135 0.17 -49.91 12.32
N LYS A 136 1.02 -49.06 12.93
CA LYS A 136 2.28 -49.49 13.57
C LYS A 136 2.06 -50.21 14.91
N ASN A 137 1.04 -49.81 15.67
CA ASN A 137 0.84 -50.27 17.06
C ASN A 137 -0.59 -50.76 17.36
N GLN A 138 -1.51 -50.77 16.38
CA GLN A 138 -2.91 -51.14 16.60
C GLN A 138 -3.32 -52.28 15.67
N THR A 139 -4.26 -53.11 16.15
CA THR A 139 -4.93 -54.12 15.33
C THR A 139 -6.35 -53.63 15.09
N ASN A 140 -6.72 -53.47 13.81
CA ASN A 140 -8.03 -52.94 13.44
C ASN A 140 -9.05 -54.07 13.25
N SER A 141 -10.29 -53.80 13.65
CA SER A 141 -11.41 -54.70 13.45
C SER A 141 -12.43 -54.01 12.56
N ILE A 142 -12.84 -54.70 11.50
CA ILE A 142 -13.81 -54.18 10.55
C ILE A 142 -14.89 -55.22 10.25
N VAL A 143 -16.02 -54.72 9.78
CA VAL A 143 -17.07 -55.51 9.13
C VAL A 143 -17.06 -55.13 7.67
N VAL A 144 -16.98 -56.13 6.79
CA VAL A 144 -17.04 -55.98 5.34
C VAL A 144 -18.38 -56.53 4.86
N PHE A 145 -19.06 -55.78 4.01
CA PHE A 145 -20.23 -56.25 3.28
C PHE A 145 -19.96 -56.18 1.78
N ASN A 146 -20.15 -57.30 1.08
CA ASN A 146 -20.08 -57.34 -0.37
C ASN A 146 -21.50 -57.38 -0.95
N THR A 147 -21.78 -56.45 -1.84
CA THR A 147 -23.08 -56.29 -2.50
C THR A 147 -22.92 -55.72 -3.92
N GLU A 148 -24.00 -55.29 -4.54
CA GLU A 148 -24.05 -54.69 -5.88
C GLU A 148 -24.54 -53.24 -5.79
N VAL A 149 -24.13 -52.41 -6.76
CA VAL A 149 -24.56 -51.01 -6.89
C VAL A 149 -26.09 -50.93 -6.95
N GLY A 150 -26.66 -50.02 -6.17
CA GLY A 150 -28.10 -49.80 -6.13
C GLY A 150 -28.89 -50.84 -5.35
N SER A 151 -28.23 -51.84 -4.75
CA SER A 151 -28.86 -52.68 -3.72
C SER A 151 -29.38 -51.82 -2.56
N GLN A 152 -30.36 -52.33 -1.82
CA GLN A 152 -30.91 -51.55 -0.71
C GLN A 152 -29.87 -51.30 0.39
N LEU A 153 -28.94 -52.24 0.61
CA LEU A 153 -27.85 -52.06 1.58
C LEU A 153 -26.87 -50.98 1.11
N ASP A 154 -26.48 -50.99 -0.17
CA ASP A 154 -25.66 -49.94 -0.79
C ASP A 154 -26.31 -48.56 -0.65
N GLN A 155 -27.59 -48.44 -1.01
CA GLN A 155 -28.33 -47.17 -0.91
C GLN A 155 -28.41 -46.65 0.53
N GLN A 156 -28.66 -47.53 1.51
CA GLN A 156 -28.71 -47.14 2.92
C GLN A 156 -27.33 -46.74 3.46
N PHE A 157 -26.27 -47.45 3.06
CA PHE A 157 -24.91 -47.13 3.49
C PHE A 157 -24.42 -45.83 2.86
N LYS A 158 -24.74 -45.60 1.57
CA LYS A 158 -24.49 -44.34 0.89
C LYS A 158 -25.19 -43.18 1.60
N GLN A 159 -26.50 -43.30 1.83
CA GLN A 159 -27.26 -42.28 2.58
C GLN A 159 -26.63 -42.01 3.95
N TRP A 160 -26.16 -43.05 4.64
CA TRP A 160 -25.52 -42.87 5.93
C TRP A 160 -24.21 -42.08 5.85
N ILE A 161 -23.39 -42.28 4.82
CA ILE A 161 -22.20 -41.45 4.56
C ILE A 161 -22.61 -40.02 4.20
N ASP A 162 -23.58 -39.85 3.30
CA ASP A 162 -24.05 -38.55 2.86
C ASP A 162 -24.61 -37.73 4.03
N ASP A 163 -25.39 -38.35 4.93
CA ASP A 163 -25.88 -37.72 6.17
C ASP A 163 -24.73 -37.21 7.05
N HIS A 164 -23.60 -37.94 7.13
CA HIS A 164 -22.44 -37.46 7.88
C HIS A 164 -21.79 -36.26 7.21
N ARG A 165 -21.65 -36.28 5.88
CA ARG A 165 -21.06 -35.18 5.12
C ARG A 165 -21.91 -33.92 5.24
N GLU A 166 -23.22 -34.04 5.08
CA GLU A 166 -24.15 -32.90 5.16
C GLU A 166 -24.28 -32.33 6.60
N GLU A 167 -24.27 -33.18 7.64
CA GLU A 167 -24.42 -32.71 9.03
C GLU A 167 -23.11 -32.19 9.64
N TYR A 168 -21.97 -32.79 9.26
CA TYR A 168 -20.70 -32.58 9.95
C TYR A 168 -19.61 -31.91 9.13
N ALA A 169 -19.81 -31.58 7.85
CA ALA A 169 -18.85 -30.81 7.07
C ALA A 169 -19.38 -29.41 6.73
N ASP A 170 -18.54 -28.39 6.88
CA ASP A 170 -18.83 -27.00 6.49
C ASP A 170 -17.78 -26.40 5.54
N THR A 171 -16.65 -27.11 5.32
CA THR A 171 -15.56 -26.65 4.46
C THR A 171 -15.13 -27.76 3.50
N ILE A 172 -14.86 -27.39 2.24
CA ILE A 172 -14.20 -28.24 1.26
C ILE A 172 -12.74 -27.81 1.16
N PHE A 173 -11.82 -28.75 1.36
CA PHE A 173 -10.39 -28.50 1.26
C PHE A 173 -9.98 -28.32 -0.21
N MET A 174 -9.13 -27.33 -0.50
CA MET A 174 -8.72 -26.83 -1.83
C MET A 174 -9.71 -25.89 -2.52
N GLU A 175 -10.95 -25.74 -2.03
CA GLU A 175 -11.93 -24.85 -2.66
C GLU A 175 -11.49 -23.38 -2.65
N ASP A 176 -10.87 -22.94 -1.56
CA ASP A 176 -10.30 -21.60 -1.39
C ASP A 176 -9.12 -21.36 -2.33
N LEU A 177 -8.13 -22.26 -2.33
CA LEU A 177 -6.94 -22.14 -3.17
C LEU A 177 -7.31 -22.19 -4.66
N ALA A 178 -8.18 -23.13 -5.08
CA ALA A 178 -8.58 -23.26 -6.47
C ALA A 178 -9.29 -21.99 -6.98
N ALA A 179 -10.18 -21.41 -6.17
CA ALA A 179 -10.83 -20.15 -6.52
C ALA A 179 -9.82 -18.99 -6.66
N GLU A 180 -8.82 -18.91 -5.79
CA GLU A 180 -7.74 -17.91 -5.89
C GLU A 180 -6.86 -18.11 -7.13
N LEU A 181 -6.55 -19.35 -7.49
CA LEU A 181 -5.72 -19.65 -8.67
C LEU A 181 -6.44 -19.40 -9.99
N GLU A 182 -7.76 -19.58 -10.07
CA GLU A 182 -8.55 -19.31 -11.28
C GLU A 182 -8.47 -17.82 -11.71
N GLU A 183 -8.27 -16.91 -10.75
CA GLU A 183 -8.15 -15.48 -11.00
C GLU A 183 -6.77 -15.03 -11.51
N LEU A 184 -5.75 -15.90 -11.42
CA LEU A 184 -4.36 -15.58 -11.76
C LEU A 184 -4.00 -16.00 -13.20
N GLU A 185 -3.47 -15.06 -13.98
CA GLU A 185 -3.05 -15.32 -15.38
C GLU A 185 -1.56 -15.67 -15.53
N ASP A 186 -0.74 -15.40 -14.50
CA ASP A 186 0.72 -15.53 -14.54
C ASP A 186 1.24 -16.74 -13.75
N GLU A 187 2.10 -17.55 -14.38
CA GLU A 187 2.64 -18.78 -13.77
C GLU A 187 3.54 -18.51 -12.54
N GLU A 188 4.25 -17.37 -12.46
CA GLU A 188 5.05 -17.02 -11.27
C GLU A 188 4.15 -16.59 -10.10
N GLU A 189 3.04 -15.89 -10.38
CA GLU A 189 2.04 -15.54 -9.36
C GLU A 189 1.30 -16.75 -8.82
N VAL A 190 0.96 -17.71 -9.69
CA VAL A 190 0.38 -19.01 -9.31
C VAL A 190 1.33 -19.78 -8.39
N GLU A 191 2.61 -19.88 -8.74
CA GLU A 191 3.58 -20.61 -7.90
C GLU A 191 3.72 -19.98 -6.52
N ARG A 192 3.86 -18.65 -6.48
CA ARG A 192 3.94 -17.92 -5.23
C ARG A 192 2.68 -18.06 -4.37
N ARG A 193 1.50 -18.13 -4.99
CA ARG A 193 0.23 -18.33 -4.27
C ARG A 193 0.16 -19.69 -3.60
N ILE A 194 0.62 -20.72 -4.29
CA ILE A 194 0.68 -22.09 -3.76
C ILE A 194 1.67 -22.18 -2.59
N GLU A 195 2.85 -21.55 -2.71
CA GLU A 195 3.83 -21.48 -1.62
C GLU A 195 3.26 -20.77 -0.38
N LEU A 196 2.61 -19.62 -0.56
CA LEU A 196 1.98 -18.89 0.54
C LEU A 196 0.83 -19.67 1.19
N TRP A 197 0.03 -20.38 0.40
CA TRP A 197 -1.00 -21.26 0.94
C TRP A 197 -0.39 -22.42 1.73
N ILE A 198 0.73 -23.02 1.31
CA ILE A 198 1.43 -24.05 2.09
C ILE A 198 1.89 -23.51 3.46
N ASP A 199 2.41 -22.29 3.47
CA ASP A 199 2.86 -21.62 4.70
C ASP A 199 1.72 -21.10 5.58
N ASN A 200 0.46 -21.32 5.19
CA ASN A 200 -0.74 -20.80 5.85
C ASN A 200 -0.76 -19.26 5.92
N ARG A 201 -0.19 -18.61 4.90
CA ARG A 201 -0.08 -17.15 4.76
C ARG A 201 -1.10 -16.66 3.74
N ASN A 202 -2.15 -15.99 4.20
CA ASN A 202 -3.17 -15.41 3.31
C ASN A 202 -2.88 -13.93 3.03
N THR A 203 -1.92 -13.67 2.15
CA THR A 203 -1.52 -12.29 1.83
C THR A 203 -0.88 -12.19 0.44
N GLN A 204 -1.03 -11.05 -0.22
CA GLN A 204 -0.37 -10.76 -1.50
C GLN A 204 0.98 -10.06 -1.31
N LEU A 205 1.32 -9.75 -0.06
CA LEU A 205 2.52 -9.01 0.31
C LEU A 205 3.77 -9.87 0.11
N SER A 206 4.91 -9.19 -0.08
CA SER A 206 6.21 -9.88 0.00
C SER A 206 6.53 -10.19 1.46
N GLU A 207 7.46 -11.11 1.72
CA GLU A 207 7.93 -11.42 3.08
C GLU A 207 8.29 -10.17 3.89
N GLN A 208 9.01 -9.23 3.25
CA GLN A 208 9.32 -7.93 3.84
C GLN A 208 8.04 -7.16 4.20
N GLY A 209 7.09 -7.13 3.27
CA GLY A 209 5.84 -6.42 3.45
C GLY A 209 5.00 -6.96 4.60
N GLU A 210 4.95 -8.27 4.77
CA GLU A 210 4.21 -8.88 5.89
C GLU A 210 4.85 -8.56 7.24
N ILE A 211 6.18 -8.64 7.33
CA ILE A 211 6.91 -8.27 8.56
C ILE A 211 6.58 -6.82 8.93
N HIS A 212 6.66 -5.90 7.96
CA HIS A 212 6.36 -4.49 8.20
C HIS A 212 4.87 -4.22 8.50
N SER A 213 3.95 -4.95 7.86
CA SER A 213 2.50 -4.90 8.15
C SER A 213 2.21 -5.31 9.59
N ASN A 214 2.80 -6.42 10.05
CA ASN A 214 2.64 -6.91 11.43
C ASN A 214 3.15 -5.88 12.45
N VAL A 215 4.27 -5.19 12.17
CA VAL A 215 4.72 -4.07 13.02
C VAL A 215 3.76 -2.91 12.98
N GLY A 216 3.19 -2.61 11.81
CA GLY A 216 2.14 -1.61 11.65
C GLY A 216 0.99 -1.85 12.61
N GLN A 217 0.48 -3.09 12.66
CA GLN A 217 -0.61 -3.50 13.55
C GLN A 217 -0.25 -3.37 15.04
N GLU A 218 0.96 -3.76 15.45
CA GLU A 218 1.39 -3.57 16.85
C GLU A 218 1.58 -2.09 17.24
N LEU A 219 2.01 -1.26 16.29
CA LEU A 219 2.12 0.19 16.49
C LEU A 219 0.76 0.89 16.47
N GLU A 220 -0.21 0.39 15.71
CA GLU A 220 -1.61 0.82 15.78
C GLU A 220 -2.19 0.55 17.17
N ALA A 221 -1.98 -0.65 17.72
CA ALA A 221 -2.39 -0.98 19.09
C ALA A 221 -1.71 -0.06 20.14
N LEU A 222 -0.42 0.25 19.97
CA LEU A 222 0.25 1.27 20.79
C LEU A 222 -0.41 2.64 20.64
N GLY A 223 -0.80 3.01 19.41
CA GLY A 223 -1.54 4.23 19.12
C GLY A 223 -2.83 4.33 19.93
N ASP A 224 -3.61 3.25 19.98
CA ASP A 224 -4.83 3.15 20.78
C ASP A 224 -4.57 3.31 22.29
N GLU A 225 -3.49 2.72 22.80
CA GLU A 225 -3.08 2.90 24.20
C GLU A 225 -2.68 4.34 24.50
N VAL A 226 -1.89 4.98 23.62
CA VAL A 226 -1.52 6.39 23.75
C VAL A 226 -2.76 7.29 23.71
N ASP A 227 -3.70 6.99 22.81
CA ASP A 227 -4.97 7.69 22.69
C ASP A 227 -5.80 7.62 23.99
N GLN A 228 -5.84 6.45 24.64
CA GLN A 228 -6.49 6.28 25.94
C GLN A 228 -5.78 7.07 27.04
N VAL A 229 -4.45 6.94 27.16
CA VAL A 229 -3.68 7.60 28.24
C VAL A 229 -3.79 9.12 28.15
N VAL A 230 -3.71 9.69 26.94
CA VAL A 230 -3.78 11.15 26.78
C VAL A 230 -5.23 11.66 26.78
N GLY A 231 -6.19 10.87 26.27
CA GLY A 231 -7.62 11.19 26.32
C GLY A 231 -8.23 11.19 27.73
N VAL A 232 -7.65 10.44 28.68
CA VAL A 232 -8.09 10.33 30.09
C VAL A 232 -7.52 11.43 30.99
N SER A 233 -6.77 12.41 30.45
CA SER A 233 -6.24 13.52 31.25
C SER A 233 -7.29 14.46 31.89
N ASP A 234 -8.60 14.19 31.70
CA ASP A 234 -9.72 14.80 32.42
C ASP A 234 -10.24 13.99 33.65
N ASP A 235 -9.80 12.74 33.88
CA ASP A 235 -10.15 11.97 35.10
C ASP A 235 -9.04 10.98 35.53
N PRO A 236 -8.23 11.30 36.56
CA PRO A 236 -7.04 10.53 36.95
C PRO A 236 -7.32 9.17 37.63
N GLU A 237 -8.57 8.69 37.67
CA GLU A 237 -8.96 7.43 38.33
C GLU A 237 -9.13 6.21 37.36
N GLU A 238 -8.99 6.37 36.04
CA GLU A 238 -9.25 5.28 35.06
C GLU A 238 -8.01 4.55 34.46
N ALA A 239 -6.77 4.92 34.81
CA ALA A 239 -5.58 4.24 34.26
C ALA A 239 -5.26 2.92 35.00
N ASP A 240 -5.78 1.80 34.48
CA ASP A 240 -5.64 0.45 35.06
C ASP A 240 -4.90 -0.51 34.10
N GLU A 241 -3.64 -0.24 33.71
CA GLU A 241 -2.64 -1.26 33.34
C GLU A 241 -1.24 -0.63 33.18
N VAL A 242 -0.19 -1.37 33.55
CA VAL A 242 1.19 -0.87 33.63
C VAL A 242 1.86 -0.91 32.25
N VAL A 243 1.62 0.13 31.45
CA VAL A 243 2.48 0.51 30.31
C VAL A 243 2.98 1.93 30.60
N SER A 244 4.29 2.16 30.65
CA SER A 244 4.86 3.48 30.96
C SER A 244 4.82 4.38 29.71
N ILE A 245 3.64 4.88 29.38
CA ILE A 245 3.46 5.95 28.40
C ILE A 245 3.48 7.26 29.19
N ASP A 246 4.55 8.03 29.02
CA ASP A 246 4.69 9.34 29.67
C ASP A 246 4.21 10.43 28.71
N PRO A 247 3.16 11.21 29.06
CA PRO A 247 2.78 12.39 28.29
C PRO A 247 3.97 13.34 28.18
N GLU A 248 4.28 13.78 26.97
CA GLU A 248 5.37 14.71 26.70
C GLU A 248 4.81 16.13 26.61
N GLN A 249 5.27 17.02 27.50
CA GLN A 249 4.99 18.44 27.34
C GLN A 249 5.81 18.99 26.17
N ILE A 250 5.13 19.64 25.24
CA ILE A 250 5.73 20.21 24.05
C ILE A 250 6.15 21.65 24.37
N GLU A 251 7.42 21.86 24.73
CA GLU A 251 7.95 23.21 24.92
C GLU A 251 8.37 23.86 23.58
N PRO A 252 8.19 25.19 23.41
CA PRO A 252 8.90 25.92 22.37
C PRO A 252 10.40 25.93 22.68
N GLU A 253 11.24 25.44 21.75
CA GLU A 253 12.70 25.44 21.94
C GLU A 253 13.22 26.89 22.00
N ASP A 254 13.57 27.38 23.20
CA ASP A 254 14.43 28.56 23.36
C ASP A 254 15.85 28.03 23.64
N ASP A 255 16.74 28.12 22.65
CA ASP A 255 18.12 27.58 22.69
C ASP A 255 19.05 28.45 23.57
N SER A 256 18.58 28.79 24.77
CA SER A 256 19.38 29.45 25.80
C SER A 256 19.26 28.72 27.13
N THR A 257 20.31 27.96 27.46
CA THR A 257 20.54 27.44 28.80
C THR A 257 20.59 28.59 29.81
N THR A 258 19.45 28.92 30.41
CA THR A 258 19.38 29.77 31.59
C THR A 258 18.48 29.10 32.63
N ASN A 259 19.11 28.46 33.61
CA ASN A 259 18.44 28.03 34.84
C ASN A 259 17.71 29.22 35.48
N GLY A 260 16.38 29.22 35.42
CA GLY A 260 15.55 30.18 36.13
C GLY A 260 14.07 29.83 36.00
N ASP A 261 13.47 29.43 37.12
CA ASP A 261 12.05 29.29 37.43
C ASP A 261 11.09 29.08 36.23
N GLU A 262 10.68 27.82 36.04
CA GLU A 262 9.61 27.37 35.14
C GLU A 262 8.33 28.21 35.36
N PRO A 263 7.86 28.96 34.35
CA PRO A 263 6.47 29.35 34.28
C PRO A 263 5.65 28.15 33.78
N ASP A 264 4.56 27.82 34.47
CA ASP A 264 3.52 26.92 33.96
C ASP A 264 2.96 27.51 32.64
N GLU A 265 3.48 27.08 31.49
CA GLU A 265 2.93 27.40 30.16
C GLU A 265 2.15 26.18 29.62
N ALA A 266 1.00 26.46 29.02
CA ALA A 266 0.01 25.46 28.61
C ALA A 266 0.53 24.58 27.43
N PRO A 267 0.06 23.33 27.32
CA PRO A 267 0.39 22.45 26.19
C PRO A 267 0.01 23.09 24.84
N VAL A 268 0.79 22.79 23.80
CA VAL A 268 0.57 23.31 22.45
C VAL A 268 -0.74 22.76 21.89
N GLU A 269 -1.66 23.67 21.57
CA GLU A 269 -3.01 23.34 21.14
C GLU A 269 -3.02 22.58 19.79
N GLY A 270 -3.65 21.40 19.77
CA GLY A 270 -3.87 20.60 18.56
C GLY A 270 -2.79 19.57 18.19
N ILE A 271 -1.72 19.40 18.98
CA ILE A 271 -0.77 18.29 18.84
C ILE A 271 -0.62 17.58 20.18
N THR A 272 -0.76 16.26 20.18
CA THR A 272 -0.51 15.43 21.37
C THR A 272 0.83 14.71 21.24
N ALA A 273 1.60 14.68 22.32
CA ALA A 273 2.91 14.06 22.37
C ALA A 273 3.04 13.09 23.56
N ALA A 274 3.75 11.99 23.34
CA ALA A 274 4.09 11.03 24.37
C ALA A 274 5.48 10.43 24.12
N LYS A 275 6.11 9.93 25.19
CA LYS A 275 7.32 9.11 25.11
C LYS A 275 6.97 7.65 25.31
N THR A 276 7.51 6.78 24.47
CA THR A 276 7.24 5.32 24.47
C THR A 276 8.53 4.49 24.70
N PRO A 277 9.37 4.78 25.70
CA PRO A 277 10.70 4.19 25.82
C PRO A 277 10.68 2.71 26.27
N GLU A 278 9.64 2.27 26.99
CA GLU A 278 9.56 0.89 27.50
C GLU A 278 8.67 -0.04 26.65
N TYR A 279 8.04 0.48 25.58
CA TYR A 279 7.19 -0.34 24.72
C TYR A 279 8.04 -1.18 23.75
N SER A 280 7.67 -2.46 23.60
CA SER A 280 8.35 -3.41 22.73
C SER A 280 7.40 -3.98 21.69
N ILE A 281 7.92 -4.16 20.49
CA ILE A 281 7.25 -4.75 19.33
C ILE A 281 7.77 -6.20 19.20
N THR A 282 6.87 -7.18 19.06
CA THR A 282 7.19 -8.59 18.83
C THR A 282 6.85 -9.01 17.40
N LEU A 283 7.89 -9.32 16.65
CA LEU A 283 7.81 -9.80 15.27
C LEU A 283 7.84 -11.31 15.24
N SER A 284 6.78 -11.96 14.77
CA SER A 284 6.85 -13.39 14.43
C SER A 284 7.79 -13.60 13.23
N THR A 285 8.73 -14.54 13.35
CA THR A 285 9.60 -15.00 12.25
C THR A 285 9.23 -16.40 11.77
N GLN A 286 8.14 -16.97 12.30
CA GLN A 286 7.65 -18.28 11.89
C GLN A 286 7.09 -18.24 10.46
N GLY A 287 7.51 -19.19 9.61
CA GLY A 287 6.99 -19.34 8.24
C GLY A 287 7.63 -18.43 7.19
N TYR A 288 8.71 -17.72 7.53
CA TYR A 288 9.49 -16.95 6.56
C TYR A 288 10.75 -17.71 6.14
N GLU A 289 11.12 -17.60 4.86
CA GLU A 289 12.38 -18.15 4.39
C GLU A 289 13.57 -17.35 4.94
N ASN A 290 14.67 -18.05 5.26
CA ASN A 290 15.97 -17.41 5.52
C ASN A 290 16.63 -17.00 4.19
N ASP A 291 15.95 -16.14 3.41
CA ASP A 291 16.40 -15.61 2.12
C ASP A 291 17.53 -14.56 2.28
N GLY A 292 17.91 -14.26 3.53
CA GLY A 292 18.96 -13.34 3.93
C GLY A 292 18.48 -11.92 4.24
N TYR A 293 17.22 -11.57 3.97
CA TYR A 293 16.63 -10.31 4.45
C TYR A 293 16.37 -10.37 5.96
N LEU A 294 15.74 -11.44 6.44
CA LEU A 294 15.50 -11.67 7.86
C LEU A 294 16.80 -11.68 8.67
N ASP A 295 17.83 -12.38 8.20
CA ASP A 295 19.16 -12.38 8.83
C ASP A 295 19.77 -10.96 8.96
N GLN A 296 19.59 -10.12 7.93
CA GLN A 296 20.05 -8.73 7.94
C GLN A 296 19.26 -7.89 8.94
N MET A 297 17.93 -8.01 8.91
CA MET A 297 17.03 -7.33 9.81
C MET A 297 17.30 -7.72 11.26
N GLU A 298 17.42 -9.02 11.57
CA GLU A 298 17.84 -9.53 12.87
C GLU A 298 19.16 -8.91 13.32
N THR A 299 20.17 -8.90 12.44
CA THR A 299 21.49 -8.36 12.77
C THR A 299 21.41 -6.87 13.11
N ASP A 300 20.63 -6.11 12.36
CA ASP A 300 20.46 -4.68 12.57
C ASP A 300 19.61 -4.36 13.80
N LEU A 301 18.55 -5.12 14.07
CA LEU A 301 17.70 -4.96 15.25
C LEU A 301 18.42 -5.43 16.52
N LYS A 302 19.19 -6.53 16.49
CA LYS A 302 20.07 -6.96 17.60
C LYS A 302 21.01 -5.85 18.05
N ARG A 303 21.56 -5.08 17.10
CA ARG A 303 22.43 -3.91 17.40
C ARG A 303 21.69 -2.75 18.06
N ARG A 304 20.36 -2.73 17.95
CA ARG A 304 19.45 -1.70 18.47
C ARG A 304 18.64 -2.18 19.67
N GLY A 305 19.09 -3.25 20.33
CA GLY A 305 18.51 -3.72 21.59
C GLY A 305 17.43 -4.78 21.45
N ALA A 306 17.19 -5.32 20.25
CA ALA A 306 16.24 -6.41 20.08
C ALA A 306 16.76 -7.74 20.65
N ASP A 307 15.85 -8.48 21.29
CA ASP A 307 16.03 -9.89 21.62
C ASP A 307 15.50 -10.75 20.48
N VAL A 308 16.26 -11.76 20.08
CA VAL A 308 15.94 -12.59 18.91
C VAL A 308 15.90 -14.04 19.32
N GLY A 309 14.68 -14.56 19.35
CA GLY A 309 14.36 -15.95 19.61
C GLY A 309 14.46 -16.82 18.35
N ALA A 310 13.97 -18.06 18.45
CA ALA A 310 13.94 -18.99 17.33
C ALA A 310 12.86 -18.63 16.29
N ASP A 311 11.70 -18.16 16.77
CA ASP A 311 10.51 -17.91 15.96
C ASP A 311 9.97 -16.47 16.14
N ALA A 312 10.71 -15.59 16.83
CA ALA A 312 10.31 -14.19 17.01
C ALA A 312 11.49 -13.23 17.29
N ILE A 313 11.33 -11.97 16.90
CA ILE A 313 12.22 -10.85 17.24
C ILE A 313 11.44 -9.84 18.08
N THR A 314 11.85 -9.61 19.33
CA THR A 314 11.27 -8.58 20.18
C THR A 314 12.20 -7.38 20.24
N THR A 315 11.76 -6.23 19.73
CA THR A 315 12.55 -5.00 19.66
C THR A 315 11.87 -3.86 20.40
N PRO A 316 12.60 -2.97 21.09
CA PRO A 316 12.03 -1.68 21.51
C PRO A 316 11.49 -0.91 20.30
N VAL A 317 10.42 -0.13 20.49
CA VAL A 317 9.83 0.74 19.43
C VAL A 317 10.88 1.65 18.80
N GLU A 318 11.74 2.24 19.64
CA GLU A 318 12.86 3.07 19.21
C GLU A 318 13.82 2.27 18.29
N GLY A 319 14.11 1.02 18.65
CA GLY A 319 14.99 0.15 17.87
C GLY A 319 14.47 -0.11 16.45
N TYR A 320 13.16 -0.31 16.30
CA TYR A 320 12.53 -0.52 15.01
C TYR A 320 12.42 0.76 14.18
N THR A 321 11.96 1.86 14.78
CA THR A 321 11.84 3.14 14.05
C THR A 321 13.20 3.68 13.62
N ASN A 322 14.24 3.50 14.44
CA ASN A 322 15.62 3.78 14.04
C ASN A 322 16.10 2.87 12.91
N TYR A 323 15.63 1.62 12.83
CA TYR A 323 15.90 0.75 11.68
C TYR A 323 15.28 1.34 10.41
N LEU A 324 13.99 1.74 10.44
CA LEU A 324 13.33 2.39 9.31
C LEU A 324 14.06 3.67 8.88
N GLN A 325 14.39 4.55 9.83
CA GLN A 325 15.09 5.79 9.54
C GLN A 325 16.49 5.54 8.95
N THR A 326 17.26 4.59 9.49
CA THR A 326 18.63 4.32 8.99
C THR A 326 18.63 3.62 7.64
N ARG A 327 17.66 2.74 7.40
CA ARG A 327 17.63 1.87 6.21
C ARG A 327 16.87 2.51 5.05
N TYR A 328 15.84 3.28 5.37
CA TYR A 328 14.87 3.80 4.42
C TYR A 328 14.69 5.32 4.48
N ASP A 329 15.40 6.04 5.35
CA ASP A 329 15.34 7.51 5.48
C ASP A 329 13.92 8.05 5.73
N VAL A 330 13.07 7.23 6.36
CA VAL A 330 11.69 7.62 6.71
C VAL A 330 11.31 7.15 8.11
N PRO A 331 10.50 7.95 8.83
CA PRO A 331 9.86 7.50 10.05
C PRO A 331 8.65 6.62 9.75
N LYS A 332 8.10 6.01 10.80
CA LYS A 332 6.80 5.33 10.73
C LYS A 332 5.68 6.34 10.99
N MET A 333 4.83 6.54 9.99
CA MET A 333 3.60 7.32 10.10
C MET A 333 2.45 6.48 9.57
N TRP A 334 1.31 6.48 10.24
CA TRP A 334 0.12 5.74 9.82
C TRP A 334 -1.15 6.54 10.09
N ILE A 335 -2.23 6.11 9.45
CA ILE A 335 -3.57 6.68 9.65
C ILE A 335 -4.38 5.62 10.39
N ASP A 336 -4.80 5.95 11.60
CA ASP A 336 -5.82 5.19 12.30
C ASP A 336 -7.19 5.60 11.73
N GLY A 337 -7.79 4.66 11.00
CA GLY A 337 -9.11 4.83 10.40
C GLY A 337 -10.27 4.77 11.40
N GLU A 338 -10.09 4.13 12.55
CA GLU A 338 -11.13 3.97 13.57
C GLU A 338 -11.28 5.25 14.41
N ASN A 339 -10.17 5.80 14.90
CA ASN A 339 -10.19 7.03 15.68
C ASN A 339 -10.02 8.31 14.83
N HIS A 340 -9.90 8.17 13.51
CA HIS A 340 -9.67 9.27 12.55
C HIS A 340 -8.44 10.12 12.90
N ARG A 341 -7.31 9.46 13.18
CA ARG A 341 -6.06 10.12 13.62
C ARG A 341 -4.88 9.78 12.72
N VAL A 342 -3.90 10.68 12.71
CA VAL A 342 -2.58 10.46 12.12
C VAL A 342 -1.58 10.33 13.24
N HIS A 343 -0.84 9.23 13.25
CA HIS A 343 0.19 8.95 14.24
C HIS A 343 1.56 8.99 13.56
N LEU A 344 2.56 9.49 14.28
CA LEU A 344 3.96 9.50 13.86
C LEU A 344 4.82 8.98 15.01
N GLN A 345 5.59 7.94 14.74
CA GLN A 345 6.62 7.43 15.63
C GLN A 345 8.01 7.73 15.06
N HIS A 346 8.83 8.44 15.83
CA HIS A 346 10.22 8.75 15.48
C HIS A 346 11.12 8.62 16.72
N GLY A 347 11.90 7.54 16.76
CA GLY A 347 12.67 7.18 17.95
C GLY A 347 11.75 6.83 19.11
N GLU A 348 11.96 7.46 20.27
CA GLU A 348 11.11 7.32 21.47
C GLU A 348 9.88 8.24 21.45
N HIS A 349 9.77 9.14 20.46
CA HIS A 349 8.73 10.16 20.40
C HIS A 349 7.54 9.68 19.57
N HIS A 350 6.37 9.69 20.20
CA HIS A 350 5.08 9.51 19.55
C HIS A 350 4.38 10.86 19.41
N ARG A 351 3.77 11.12 18.24
CA ARG A 351 2.94 12.30 17.98
C ARG A 351 1.60 11.86 17.41
N ILE A 352 0.52 12.39 17.96
CA ILE A 352 -0.79 12.40 17.32
C ILE A 352 -0.89 13.73 16.58
N LEU A 353 -0.83 13.65 15.26
CA LEU A 353 -0.80 14.78 14.34
C LEU A 353 -2.20 15.06 13.80
N THR A 354 -3.20 14.97 14.66
CA THR A 354 -4.59 15.28 14.36
C THR A 354 -5.19 15.96 15.57
N ALA A 355 -5.71 17.18 15.38
CA ALA A 355 -6.35 17.91 16.47
C ALA A 355 -7.67 17.23 16.87
N ASP A 356 -7.99 17.26 18.15
CA ASP A 356 -9.22 16.74 18.75
C ASP A 356 -10.36 17.77 18.74
N HIS A 357 -10.05 19.05 18.57
CA HIS A 357 -11.01 20.16 18.50
C HIS A 357 -10.82 21.03 17.25
N GLU A 358 -11.76 21.95 17.00
CA GLU A 358 -11.60 22.98 15.96
C GLU A 358 -10.48 23.96 16.39
N PRO A 359 -9.67 24.47 15.44
CA PRO A 359 -8.57 25.36 15.78
C PRO A 359 -9.07 26.67 16.38
N ASP A 360 -8.39 27.14 17.44
CA ASP A 360 -8.52 28.53 17.89
C ASP A 360 -8.17 29.49 16.73
N PRO A 361 -9.01 30.51 16.44
CA PRO A 361 -8.78 31.43 15.34
C PRO A 361 -7.45 32.18 15.38
N ASP A 362 -6.95 32.54 16.58
CA ASP A 362 -5.71 33.32 16.72
C ASP A 362 -4.49 32.41 16.45
N LEU A 363 -4.51 31.17 16.94
CA LEU A 363 -3.48 30.18 16.63
C LEU A 363 -3.49 29.79 15.16
N LEU A 364 -4.67 29.66 14.55
CA LEU A 364 -4.80 29.41 13.11
C LEU A 364 -4.25 30.58 12.28
N ASP A 365 -4.54 31.82 12.66
CA ASP A 365 -3.98 33.00 11.99
C ASP A 365 -2.44 33.01 12.06
N ALA A 366 -1.87 32.69 13.23
CA ALA A 366 -0.42 32.58 13.41
C ALA A 366 0.19 31.46 12.55
N ALA A 367 -0.44 30.29 12.50
CA ALA A 367 -0.03 29.16 11.66
C ALA A 367 -0.04 29.51 10.16
N LEU A 368 -1.10 30.19 9.69
CA LEU A 368 -1.20 30.70 8.32
C LEU A 368 -0.16 31.79 8.04
N GLU A 369 0.06 32.69 9.00
CA GLU A 369 1.06 33.75 8.90
C GLU A 369 2.48 33.20 8.79
N ASN A 370 2.84 32.15 9.53
CA ASN A 370 4.14 31.50 9.43
C ASN A 370 4.42 30.98 8.00
N ILE A 371 3.46 30.25 7.40
CA ILE A 371 3.57 29.77 6.00
C ILE A 371 3.70 30.95 5.03
N GLU A 372 2.90 31.99 5.23
CA GLU A 372 3.00 33.18 4.38
C GLU A 372 4.32 33.90 4.54
N ASN A 373 4.87 33.97 5.75
CA ASN A 373 6.16 34.58 6.02
C ASN A 373 7.29 33.79 5.37
N TYR A 374 7.22 32.46 5.37
CA TYR A 374 8.10 31.60 4.59
C TYR A 374 8.03 31.96 3.10
N ILE A 375 6.82 32.03 2.52
CA ILE A 375 6.64 32.31 1.09
C ILE A 375 7.05 33.76 0.73
N LYS A 376 6.86 34.71 1.64
CA LYS A 376 7.27 36.12 1.47
C LYS A 376 8.78 36.32 1.59
N THR A 377 9.56 35.32 1.98
CA THR A 377 11.04 35.36 1.86
C THR A 377 11.47 35.64 0.41
N ILE A 378 10.67 35.22 -0.58
CA ILE A 378 10.86 35.56 -1.99
C ILE A 378 10.90 37.07 -2.21
N ASP A 379 10.04 37.83 -1.55
CA ASP A 379 10.00 39.29 -1.71
C ASP A 379 11.14 39.99 -0.93
N ARG A 380 11.64 39.36 0.14
CA ARG A 380 12.69 39.92 1.01
C ARG A 380 14.10 39.61 0.51
N TRP A 381 14.32 38.41 0.02
CA TRP A 381 15.65 37.84 -0.25
C TRP A 381 15.77 37.16 -1.62
N GLY A 382 14.67 36.91 -2.33
CA GLY A 382 14.67 36.20 -3.59
C GLY A 382 14.84 37.11 -4.81
N GLU A 383 15.71 36.74 -5.72
CA GLU A 383 15.84 37.36 -7.04
C GLU A 383 15.02 36.59 -8.07
N THR A 384 13.94 37.21 -8.57
CA THR A 384 13.10 36.61 -9.61
C THR A 384 12.40 37.64 -10.47
N ASN A 385 12.21 37.31 -11.75
CA ASN A 385 11.41 38.13 -12.67
C ASN A 385 9.90 37.90 -12.50
N ASN A 386 9.47 36.88 -11.75
CA ASN A 386 8.07 36.48 -11.65
C ASN A 386 7.68 36.08 -10.21
N PRO A 387 7.76 37.00 -9.24
CA PRO A 387 7.56 36.68 -7.82
C PRO A 387 6.19 36.08 -7.52
N LYS A 388 5.13 36.51 -8.22
CA LYS A 388 3.78 35.94 -8.04
C LYS A 388 3.72 34.46 -8.45
N ALA A 389 4.40 34.09 -9.54
CA ALA A 389 4.40 32.71 -10.02
C ALA A 389 5.18 31.81 -9.06
N VAL A 390 6.38 32.25 -8.66
CA VAL A 390 7.23 31.50 -7.71
C VAL A 390 6.50 31.28 -6.40
N LYS A 391 5.93 32.33 -5.78
CA LYS A 391 5.16 32.20 -4.54
C LYS A 391 3.98 31.24 -4.66
N ALA A 392 3.27 31.22 -5.79
CA ALA A 392 2.19 30.28 -6.03
C ALA A 392 2.69 28.84 -6.17
N HIS A 393 3.85 28.62 -6.81
CA HIS A 393 4.49 27.30 -6.88
C HIS A 393 4.96 26.83 -5.49
N LEU A 394 5.57 27.70 -4.67
CA LEU A 394 5.94 27.34 -3.29
C LEU A 394 4.70 26.96 -2.47
N TYR A 395 3.64 27.77 -2.51
CA TYR A 395 2.40 27.48 -1.78
C TYR A 395 1.77 26.15 -2.23
N GLU A 396 1.70 25.89 -3.55
CA GLU A 396 1.19 24.61 -4.07
C GLU A 396 2.02 23.41 -3.58
N GLY A 397 3.33 23.58 -3.40
CA GLY A 397 4.19 22.55 -2.81
C GLY A 397 3.87 22.31 -1.32
N VAL A 398 3.59 23.36 -0.55
CA VAL A 398 3.17 23.23 0.87
C VAL A 398 1.87 22.44 0.94
N LEU A 399 0.88 22.82 0.12
CA LEU A 399 -0.40 22.11 0.07
C LEU A 399 -0.21 20.64 -0.34
N TYR A 400 0.72 20.34 -1.27
CA TYR A 400 1.05 18.97 -1.62
C TYR A 400 1.65 18.20 -0.44
N GLY A 401 2.58 18.79 0.29
CA GLY A 401 3.18 18.17 1.47
C GLY A 401 2.15 17.81 2.54
N LEU A 402 1.18 18.69 2.76
CA LEU A 402 0.07 18.45 3.70
C LEU A 402 -0.94 17.41 3.18
N TRP A 403 -1.07 17.25 1.86
CA TRP A 403 -1.92 16.22 1.23
C TRP A 403 -1.27 14.84 1.23
N ALA A 404 0.07 14.80 1.14
CA ALA A 404 0.86 13.60 0.91
C ALA A 404 0.57 12.42 1.87
N PRO A 405 0.46 12.63 3.20
CA PRO A 405 0.15 11.55 4.14
C PRO A 405 -1.18 10.84 3.88
N PHE A 406 -2.13 11.50 3.20
CA PHE A 406 -3.46 10.93 2.98
C PHE A 406 -3.56 10.13 1.69
N VAL A 407 -2.49 10.02 0.89
CA VAL A 407 -2.51 9.50 -0.49
C VAL A 407 -3.14 8.09 -0.62
N ASN A 408 -2.98 7.21 0.37
CA ASN A 408 -3.57 5.85 0.35
C ASN A 408 -5.11 5.86 0.44
N LEU A 409 -5.70 6.85 1.13
CA LEU A 409 -7.16 7.03 1.17
C LEU A 409 -7.70 7.38 -0.23
N TYR A 410 -6.98 8.24 -0.96
CA TYR A 410 -7.31 8.58 -2.35
C TYR A 410 -7.06 7.39 -3.29
N ALA A 411 -6.00 6.61 -3.06
CA ALA A 411 -5.71 5.40 -3.83
C ALA A 411 -6.88 4.41 -3.77
N LYS A 412 -7.43 4.19 -2.57
CA LYS A 412 -8.62 3.36 -2.36
C LYS A 412 -9.83 3.85 -3.14
N GLN A 413 -10.07 5.15 -3.15
CA GLN A 413 -11.19 5.73 -3.89
C GLN A 413 -11.01 5.69 -5.41
N PHE A 414 -9.78 5.85 -5.89
CA PHE A 414 -9.46 5.84 -7.32
C PHE A 414 -9.28 4.43 -7.89
N TYR A 415 -9.14 3.42 -7.04
CA TYR A 415 -8.94 2.04 -7.46
C TYR A 415 -10.06 1.56 -8.39
N GLY A 416 -9.69 0.90 -9.49
CA GLY A 416 -10.62 0.41 -10.51
C GLY A 416 -11.28 1.48 -11.40
N SER A 417 -11.24 2.77 -11.03
CA SER A 417 -11.90 3.85 -11.80
C SER A 417 -10.94 4.61 -12.72
N VAL A 418 -9.70 4.81 -12.28
CA VAL A 418 -8.65 5.52 -13.03
C VAL A 418 -7.30 4.83 -12.87
N THR A 419 -6.35 5.14 -13.75
CA THR A 419 -4.97 4.68 -13.57
C THR A 419 -4.33 5.40 -12.40
N LEU A 420 -3.95 4.68 -11.34
CA LEU A 420 -3.44 5.25 -10.09
C LEU A 420 -2.18 6.08 -10.32
N ASP A 421 -1.20 5.62 -11.10
CA ASP A 421 0.03 6.39 -11.38
C ASP A 421 -0.22 7.74 -12.08
N ASN A 422 -1.39 7.92 -12.72
CA ASN A 422 -1.76 9.20 -13.33
C ASN A 422 -2.52 10.10 -12.35
N ALA A 423 -3.30 9.53 -11.43
CA ALA A 423 -4.13 10.24 -10.46
C ALA A 423 -3.32 10.65 -9.21
N LEU A 424 -2.48 9.75 -8.71
CA LEU A 424 -1.60 9.91 -7.55
C LEU A 424 -0.22 10.40 -8.03
N GLN A 425 -0.20 11.64 -8.49
CA GLN A 425 0.99 12.22 -9.10
C GLN A 425 2.10 12.42 -8.06
N TYR A 426 3.35 12.07 -8.39
CA TYR A 426 4.52 12.47 -7.60
C TYR A 426 4.69 14.00 -7.59
N LEU A 427 5.42 14.55 -6.62
CA LEU A 427 5.86 15.94 -6.69
C LEU A 427 7.26 16.03 -7.29
N TYR A 428 7.44 16.91 -8.26
CA TYR A 428 8.75 17.21 -8.84
C TYR A 428 8.99 18.72 -8.82
N ILE A 429 9.90 19.16 -7.95
CA ILE A 429 10.31 20.55 -7.79
C ILE A 429 11.62 20.74 -8.53
N PHE A 430 11.66 21.72 -9.43
CA PHE A 430 12.90 22.06 -10.12
C PHE A 430 13.23 23.54 -10.06
N GLY A 431 14.51 23.86 -10.13
CA GLY A 431 15.06 25.20 -10.06
C GLY A 431 16.58 25.14 -10.00
N GLU A 432 17.25 26.27 -10.19
CA GLU A 432 18.72 26.37 -10.07
C GLU A 432 19.20 25.98 -8.65
N SER A 433 20.51 25.79 -8.47
CA SER A 433 21.07 25.28 -7.19
C SER A 433 20.74 26.17 -5.98
N ASP A 434 20.63 27.48 -6.19
CA ASP A 434 20.33 28.50 -5.19
C ASP A 434 18.83 28.83 -5.04
N ALA A 435 17.95 27.99 -5.60
CA ALA A 435 16.50 28.20 -5.56
C ALA A 435 15.81 27.85 -4.24
N GLY A 436 16.58 27.45 -3.21
CA GLY A 436 16.05 27.12 -1.87
C GLY A 436 15.25 25.81 -1.80
N LYS A 437 15.48 24.87 -2.72
CA LYS A 437 14.73 23.59 -2.80
C LYS A 437 14.85 22.75 -1.53
N ASP A 438 16.05 22.62 -0.97
CA ASP A 438 16.29 21.80 0.22
C ASP A 438 15.65 22.41 1.48
N LYS A 439 15.77 23.73 1.62
CA LYS A 439 15.11 24.48 2.71
C LYS A 439 13.59 24.46 2.60
N PHE A 440 13.06 24.33 1.39
CA PHE A 440 11.63 24.14 1.17
C PHE A 440 11.17 22.75 1.61
N THR A 441 11.91 21.70 1.23
CA THR A 441 11.59 20.35 1.70
C THR A 441 11.72 20.22 3.20
N GLU A 442 12.75 20.81 3.82
CA GLU A 442 12.90 20.89 5.28
C GLU A 442 11.68 21.56 5.92
N PHE A 443 11.25 22.73 5.42
CA PHE A 443 10.06 23.42 5.93
C PHE A 443 8.82 22.53 5.88
N VAL A 444 8.57 21.88 4.74
CA VAL A 444 7.39 20.99 4.58
C VAL A 444 7.46 19.78 5.51
N LEU A 445 8.63 19.16 5.66
CA LEU A 445 8.82 18.02 6.56
C LEU A 445 8.58 18.42 8.02
N ARG A 446 9.12 19.57 8.46
CA ARG A 446 8.88 20.13 9.80
C ARG A 446 7.38 20.34 10.06
N LEU A 447 6.60 20.81 9.06
CA LEU A 447 5.15 21.01 9.19
C LEU A 447 4.38 19.70 9.42
N ILE A 448 4.72 18.62 8.70
CA ILE A 448 3.97 17.35 8.78
C ILE A 448 4.48 16.41 9.87
N SER A 449 5.56 16.76 10.56
CA SER A 449 6.19 15.91 11.57
C SER A 449 6.24 16.53 12.97
N ASP A 450 5.65 17.71 13.18
CA ASP A 450 5.89 18.53 14.38
C ASP A 450 7.40 18.67 14.68
N ASP A 451 8.17 19.09 13.66
CA ASP A 451 9.61 19.33 13.73
C ASP A 451 10.53 18.11 14.02
N LEU A 452 9.97 16.90 14.15
CA LEU A 452 10.77 15.69 14.37
C LEU A 452 11.66 15.30 13.17
N VAL A 453 11.25 15.63 11.95
CA VAL A 453 11.98 15.31 10.71
C VAL A 453 12.37 16.59 9.97
N ARG A 454 13.67 16.81 9.84
CA ARG A 454 14.24 18.05 9.23
C ARG A 454 14.91 17.83 7.87
N GLY A 455 14.96 16.61 7.35
CA GLY A 455 15.66 16.28 6.11
C GLY A 455 15.06 15.10 5.37
N GLY A 456 15.29 15.06 4.04
CA GLY A 456 14.92 13.94 3.18
C GLY A 456 16.11 13.02 2.88
N ALA A 457 15.87 11.98 2.10
CA ALA A 457 16.87 11.03 1.63
C ALA A 457 17.85 11.69 0.65
N ASP A 458 19.13 11.31 0.75
CA ASP A 458 20.15 11.71 -0.23
C ASP A 458 19.87 11.02 -1.57
N ALA A 459 19.87 11.79 -2.67
CA ALA A 459 19.73 11.24 -4.00
C ALA A 459 20.74 10.13 -4.26
N ASP A 460 21.96 10.15 -3.71
CA ASP A 460 23.00 9.13 -3.93
C ASP A 460 22.57 7.72 -3.47
N ASP A 461 21.77 7.63 -2.41
CA ASP A 461 21.28 6.36 -1.87
C ASP A 461 20.02 5.82 -2.60
N VAL A 462 19.40 6.63 -3.45
CA VAL A 462 18.16 6.25 -4.16
C VAL A 462 18.41 5.31 -5.34
N GLY A 463 18.21 4.01 -5.12
CA GLY A 463 18.25 2.98 -6.16
C GLY A 463 16.87 2.47 -6.60
N LYS A 464 16.86 1.65 -7.66
CA LYS A 464 15.68 0.87 -8.06
C LYS A 464 15.15 -0.01 -6.91
N ASN A 465 16.06 -0.62 -6.15
CA ASN A 465 15.70 -1.45 -5.01
C ASN A 465 15.12 -0.61 -3.87
N GLN A 466 15.69 0.56 -3.58
CA GLN A 466 15.17 1.48 -2.56
C GLN A 466 13.71 1.85 -2.84
N ILE A 467 13.43 2.33 -4.06
CA ILE A 467 12.07 2.71 -4.48
C ILE A 467 11.11 1.50 -4.47
N ARG A 468 11.59 0.30 -4.75
CA ARG A 468 10.77 -0.91 -4.61
C ARG A 468 10.46 -1.23 -3.16
N SER A 469 11.46 -1.16 -2.29
CA SER A 469 11.28 -1.45 -0.87
C SER A 469 10.30 -0.50 -0.19
N LEU A 470 10.14 0.74 -0.68
CA LEU A 470 9.11 1.66 -0.16
C LEU A 470 7.67 1.10 -0.27
N ARG A 471 7.43 0.09 -1.12
CA ARG A 471 6.14 -0.61 -1.23
C ARG A 471 5.89 -1.61 -0.10
N ASN A 472 6.90 -1.86 0.75
CA ASN A 472 6.88 -2.90 1.77
C ASN A 472 7.09 -2.35 3.19
N ILE A 473 7.33 -1.05 3.39
CA ILE A 473 7.74 -0.52 4.71
C ILE A 473 6.59 -0.02 5.58
N ASP A 474 5.38 0.01 5.01
CA ASP A 474 4.14 0.42 5.68
C ASP A 474 4.21 1.81 6.32
N THR A 475 4.31 2.87 5.51
CA THR A 475 4.29 4.25 6.04
C THR A 475 3.61 5.18 5.07
N VAL A 476 2.81 6.10 5.60
CA VAL A 476 2.23 7.20 4.81
C VAL A 476 3.14 8.42 4.74
N PHE A 477 4.25 8.45 5.49
CA PHE A 477 5.16 9.59 5.49
C PHE A 477 5.79 9.77 4.10
N PRO A 478 5.74 10.97 3.49
CA PRO A 478 6.27 11.16 2.14
C PRO A 478 7.77 10.90 2.07
N TYR A 479 8.19 10.15 1.04
CA TYR A 479 9.60 9.93 0.74
C TYR A 479 10.14 11.10 -0.09
N VAL A 480 10.99 11.93 0.52
CA VAL A 480 11.59 13.10 -0.11
C VAL A 480 13.01 12.78 -0.56
N VAL A 481 13.31 13.03 -1.83
CA VAL A 481 14.65 12.87 -2.41
C VAL A 481 15.16 14.19 -2.90
N SER A 482 16.25 14.65 -2.30
CA SER A 482 16.86 15.93 -2.64
C SER A 482 17.88 15.81 -3.77
N ASP A 483 17.89 16.77 -4.69
CA ASP A 483 18.86 16.94 -5.77
C ASP A 483 19.05 15.72 -6.72
N ILE A 484 17.95 15.02 -7.02
CA ILE A 484 17.98 13.89 -7.93
C ILE A 484 18.32 14.32 -9.37
N SER A 485 19.27 13.61 -9.99
CA SER A 485 19.58 13.82 -11.40
C SER A 485 18.56 13.17 -12.33
N LYS A 486 18.35 13.77 -13.51
CA LYS A 486 17.49 13.20 -14.55
C LYS A 486 17.87 11.77 -14.93
N GLN A 487 19.16 11.47 -15.10
CA GLN A 487 19.61 10.13 -15.47
C GLN A 487 19.25 9.10 -14.40
N LYS A 488 19.19 9.51 -13.12
CA LYS A 488 18.81 8.62 -12.02
C LYS A 488 17.33 8.28 -12.08
N ILE A 489 16.45 9.28 -12.24
CA ILE A 489 15.01 9.06 -12.47
C ILE A 489 14.76 8.12 -13.65
N GLU A 490 15.48 8.30 -14.76
CA GLU A 490 15.32 7.47 -15.95
C GLU A 490 15.71 6.00 -15.75
N ARG A 491 16.59 5.70 -14.80
CA ARG A 491 17.04 4.33 -14.48
C ARG A 491 16.12 3.61 -13.51
N VAL A 492 15.29 4.35 -12.77
CA VAL A 492 14.30 3.80 -11.85
C VAL A 492 13.00 3.57 -12.59
N ASP A 493 12.92 2.42 -13.28
CA ASP A 493 11.74 2.01 -14.04
C ASP A 493 10.50 1.76 -13.17
N THR A 494 10.70 1.44 -11.89
CA THR A 494 9.65 1.20 -10.88
C THR A 494 8.79 2.43 -10.59
N LEU A 495 9.22 3.63 -10.98
CA LEU A 495 8.41 4.85 -10.93
C LEU A 495 7.30 4.88 -12.00
N ARG A 496 7.34 4.00 -13.01
CA ARG A 496 6.33 3.97 -14.07
C ARG A 496 5.02 3.33 -13.63
N ASN A 497 5.12 2.43 -12.67
CA ASN A 497 4.08 1.56 -12.13
C ASN A 497 4.27 1.41 -10.62
N PHE A 498 4.47 2.54 -9.92
CA PHE A 498 4.66 2.51 -8.48
C PHE A 498 3.38 2.12 -7.77
N TRP A 499 2.25 2.63 -8.27
CA TRP A 499 0.92 2.38 -7.72
C TRP A 499 0.19 1.26 -8.48
N GLN A 500 0.01 1.40 -9.80
CA GLN A 500 -0.99 0.63 -10.56
C GLN A 500 -0.80 -0.89 -10.49
N ASP A 501 0.45 -1.36 -10.49
CA ASP A 501 0.77 -2.79 -10.61
C ASP A 501 1.09 -3.44 -9.26
N SER A 502 0.97 -2.72 -8.14
CA SER A 502 1.42 -3.25 -6.84
C SER A 502 0.57 -2.82 -5.66
N TRP A 503 -0.17 -1.72 -5.80
CA TRP A 503 -1.08 -1.26 -4.77
C TRP A 503 -2.49 -1.84 -5.00
N HIS A 504 -3.08 -2.42 -3.95
CA HIS A 504 -4.45 -2.94 -3.94
C HIS A 504 -5.17 -2.48 -2.66
N PRO A 505 -6.50 -2.22 -2.67
CA PRO A 505 -7.25 -1.82 -1.48
C PRO A 505 -7.26 -2.83 -0.34
N SER A 506 -6.99 -4.11 -0.63
CA SER A 506 -6.86 -5.18 0.36
C SER A 506 -5.43 -5.34 0.88
N ASN A 507 -4.46 -4.58 0.36
CA ASN A 507 -3.12 -4.58 0.94
C ASN A 507 -3.21 -3.97 2.34
N GLU A 508 -2.63 -4.66 3.31
CA GLU A 508 -2.50 -4.17 4.69
C GLU A 508 -1.34 -3.17 4.86
N ILE A 509 -0.69 -2.75 3.76
CA ILE A 509 0.47 -1.85 3.78
C ILE A 509 0.14 -0.51 3.13
N ALA A 510 0.49 0.58 3.81
CA ALA A 510 0.49 1.92 3.27
C ALA A 510 1.75 2.26 2.46
N TYR A 511 1.56 2.88 1.29
CA TYR A 511 2.65 3.32 0.42
C TYR A 511 2.91 4.83 0.60
N PRO A 512 4.18 5.27 0.71
CA PRO A 512 4.48 6.70 0.76
C PRO A 512 4.34 7.31 -0.65
N THR A 513 3.91 8.58 -0.71
CA THR A 513 4.11 9.35 -1.95
C THR A 513 5.57 9.77 -2.09
N LEU A 514 6.00 10.06 -3.32
CA LEU A 514 7.37 10.48 -3.63
C LEU A 514 7.44 11.98 -3.95
N ILE A 515 8.43 12.66 -3.38
CA ILE A 515 8.74 14.06 -3.64
C ILE A 515 10.20 14.15 -4.11
N PHE A 516 10.44 14.80 -5.24
CA PHE A 516 11.77 14.94 -5.82
C PHE A 516 12.13 16.41 -5.99
N THR A 517 13.34 16.81 -5.58
CA THR A 517 13.93 18.09 -5.99
C THR A 517 15.03 17.85 -7.02
N SER A 518 15.16 18.73 -8.01
CA SER A 518 16.16 18.57 -9.07
C SER A 518 16.59 19.89 -9.70
N ASN A 519 17.83 19.92 -10.18
CA ASN A 519 18.31 21.00 -11.05
C ASN A 519 17.89 20.81 -12.53
N ASP A 520 17.33 19.65 -12.90
CA ASP A 520 16.89 19.38 -14.29
C ASP A 520 15.41 19.75 -14.49
N SER A 521 15.15 20.73 -15.35
CA SER A 521 13.79 21.17 -15.71
C SER A 521 13.05 20.24 -16.69
N ARG A 522 13.69 19.16 -17.16
CA ARG A 522 13.25 18.37 -18.33
C ARG A 522 13.36 16.85 -18.13
N PRO A 523 12.69 16.28 -17.11
CA PRO A 523 12.50 14.84 -17.04
C PRO A 523 11.70 14.33 -18.25
N ASN A 524 11.74 13.03 -18.49
CA ASN A 524 11.12 12.42 -19.66
C ASN A 524 9.58 12.50 -19.64
N ASP A 525 8.97 12.47 -20.83
CA ASP A 525 7.53 12.65 -21.04
C ASP A 525 6.67 11.71 -20.19
N TRP A 526 7.09 10.45 -20.03
CA TRP A 526 6.38 9.47 -19.22
C TRP A 526 6.31 9.84 -17.74
N PHE A 527 7.36 10.46 -17.20
CA PHE A 527 7.45 10.89 -15.80
C PHE A 527 6.65 12.16 -15.60
N ARG A 528 6.75 13.12 -16.54
CA ARG A 528 5.98 14.38 -16.51
C ARG A 528 4.47 14.18 -16.52
N ASN A 529 3.98 13.07 -17.10
CA ASN A 529 2.55 12.75 -17.08
C ASN A 529 2.08 12.20 -15.71
N ARG A 530 3.01 11.73 -14.87
CA ARG A 530 2.77 11.12 -13.55
C ARG A 530 3.27 12.01 -12.40
N ALA A 531 3.71 13.22 -12.71
CA ALA A 531 4.31 14.12 -11.74
C ALA A 531 3.72 15.53 -11.86
N LYS A 532 3.42 16.11 -10.71
CA LYS A 532 3.12 17.52 -10.54
C LYS A 532 4.42 18.31 -10.56
N MET A 533 4.60 19.08 -11.62
CA MET A 533 5.85 19.82 -11.88
C MET A 533 5.76 21.26 -11.33
N LEU A 534 6.54 21.56 -10.29
CA LEU A 534 6.64 22.91 -9.71
C LEU A 534 8.00 23.53 -10.02
N HIS A 535 8.04 24.84 -10.27
CA HIS A 535 9.27 25.54 -10.64
C HIS A 535 9.60 26.70 -9.73
N PHE A 536 10.74 26.56 -9.07
CA PHE A 536 11.30 27.59 -8.21
C PHE A 536 12.25 28.44 -9.05
N ASP A 537 11.67 29.38 -9.78
CA ASP A 537 12.35 30.36 -10.64
C ASP A 537 12.88 31.54 -9.82
N VAL A 538 13.72 31.26 -8.83
CA VAL A 538 14.26 32.25 -7.88
C VAL A 538 15.70 31.89 -7.52
N ALA A 539 16.52 32.89 -7.28
CA ALA A 539 17.84 32.74 -6.69
C ALA A 539 17.85 33.43 -5.32
N PHE A 540 18.33 32.73 -4.30
CA PHE A 540 18.56 33.28 -2.96
C PHE A 540 20.06 33.54 -2.74
N PRO A 541 20.43 34.48 -1.85
CA PRO A 541 21.82 34.65 -1.48
C PRO A 541 22.37 33.34 -0.89
N SER A 542 23.44 32.84 -1.49
CA SER A 542 23.96 31.48 -1.28
C SER A 542 25.40 31.48 -0.77
N ASN A 543 26.13 32.58 -1.01
CA ASN A 543 27.49 32.77 -0.51
C ASN A 543 27.53 33.81 0.61
N PRO A 544 28.45 33.68 1.59
CA PRO A 544 28.67 34.70 2.62
C PRO A 544 29.04 36.09 2.09
N GLU A 545 29.51 36.17 0.84
CA GLU A 545 29.84 37.42 0.15
C GLU A 545 28.61 38.08 -0.51
N ASP A 546 27.49 37.35 -0.65
CA ASP A 546 26.25 37.87 -1.25
C ASP A 546 25.58 38.85 -0.28
N GLU A 547 25.07 39.96 -0.81
CA GLU A 547 24.38 40.96 0.00
C GLU A 547 23.12 40.36 0.64
N GLY A 548 23.00 40.50 1.97
CA GLY A 548 21.84 40.00 2.71
C GLY A 548 21.92 38.53 3.15
N PHE A 549 22.97 37.77 2.79
CA PHE A 549 23.12 36.36 3.15
C PHE A 549 22.80 36.05 4.63
N TYR A 550 23.51 36.69 5.57
CA TYR A 550 23.32 36.42 7.00
C TYR A 550 21.92 36.77 7.51
N LYS A 551 21.33 37.86 6.98
CA LYS A 551 19.97 38.28 7.37
C LYS A 551 18.91 37.34 6.79
N ALA A 552 19.13 36.81 5.58
CA ALA A 552 18.26 35.83 4.98
C ALA A 552 18.29 34.51 5.78
N GLN A 553 19.45 34.07 6.26
CA GLN A 553 19.58 32.90 7.12
C GLN A 553 18.89 33.11 8.49
N GLU A 554 19.08 34.27 9.12
CA GLU A 554 18.44 34.61 10.40
C GLU A 554 16.90 34.68 10.28
N ASP A 555 16.39 35.33 9.24
CA ASP A 555 14.95 35.42 8.95
C ASP A 555 14.38 34.02 8.66
N LEU A 556 15.08 33.20 7.87
CA LEU A 556 14.65 31.84 7.56
C LEU A 556 14.63 30.96 8.81
N ASN A 557 15.68 30.97 9.63
CA ASN A 557 15.72 30.16 10.85
C ASN A 557 14.58 30.56 11.80
N THR A 558 14.36 31.87 12.00
CA THR A 558 13.23 32.36 12.80
C THR A 558 11.88 31.81 12.32
N ILE A 559 11.69 31.68 11.01
CA ILE A 559 10.46 31.13 10.42
C ILE A 559 10.39 29.62 10.60
N LEU A 560 11.50 28.91 10.40
CA LEU A 560 11.53 27.46 10.52
C LEU A 560 11.35 27.02 11.98
N ASP A 561 11.90 27.77 12.95
CA ASP A 561 11.86 27.46 14.39
C ASP A 561 10.51 27.78 15.02
N ALA A 562 9.68 28.57 14.35
CA ALA A 562 8.29 28.74 14.75
C ALA A 562 7.50 27.45 14.49
N ARG A 563 7.12 26.77 15.58
CA ARG A 563 6.19 25.63 15.52
C ARG A 563 4.88 26.00 14.84
N ASN A 564 4.32 25.05 14.10
CA ASN A 564 3.14 25.31 13.27
C ASN A 564 2.20 24.08 13.26
N PRO A 565 1.05 24.13 13.96
CA PRO A 565 0.11 23.00 14.07
C PRO A 565 -0.78 22.83 12.83
N ILE A 566 -0.53 23.56 11.73
CA ILE A 566 -1.42 23.54 10.55
C ILE A 566 -1.74 22.13 10.03
N PHE A 567 -0.78 21.20 10.10
CA PHE A 567 -0.99 19.83 9.63
C PHE A 567 -2.02 19.09 10.48
N SER A 568 -2.03 19.28 11.81
CA SER A 568 -3.00 18.59 12.67
C SER A 568 -4.43 19.08 12.43
N TYR A 569 -4.61 20.37 12.13
CA TYR A 569 -5.89 20.93 11.72
C TYR A 569 -6.30 20.43 10.33
N VAL A 570 -5.39 20.37 9.36
CA VAL A 570 -5.67 19.80 8.02
C VAL A 570 -6.08 18.34 8.16
N SER A 571 -5.33 17.55 8.93
CA SER A 571 -5.61 16.13 9.16
C SER A 571 -7.02 15.92 9.68
N ARG A 572 -7.39 16.67 10.73
CA ARG A 572 -8.73 16.61 11.31
C ARG A 572 -9.81 16.85 10.25
N ARG A 573 -9.67 17.90 9.42
CA ARG A 573 -10.66 18.22 8.37
C ARG A 573 -10.71 17.16 7.26
N ILE A 574 -9.57 16.60 6.85
CA ILE A 574 -9.53 15.56 5.81
C ILE A 574 -10.18 14.26 6.30
N LEU A 575 -9.87 13.83 7.53
CA LEU A 575 -10.35 12.56 8.08
C LEU A 575 -11.80 12.66 8.56
N THR A 576 -12.16 13.70 9.33
CA THR A 576 -13.52 13.85 9.89
C THR A 576 -14.57 14.15 8.83
N ASP A 577 -14.25 14.98 7.84
CA ASP A 577 -15.19 15.29 6.75
C ASP A 577 -15.10 14.28 5.58
N GLU A 578 -14.24 13.26 5.68
CA GLU A 578 -13.96 12.25 4.64
C GLU A 578 -13.75 12.84 3.23
N ARG A 579 -13.02 13.97 3.15
CA ARG A 579 -12.90 14.77 1.92
C ARG A 579 -12.41 13.97 0.71
N TYR A 580 -11.64 12.92 0.97
CA TYR A 580 -11.07 12.03 -0.05
C TYR A 580 -12.12 11.23 -0.86
N LEU A 581 -13.35 11.07 -0.38
CA LEU A 581 -14.41 10.32 -1.08
C LEU A 581 -14.88 11.00 -2.37
N ASP A 582 -14.95 12.33 -2.39
CA ASP A 582 -15.41 13.14 -3.55
C ASP A 582 -14.25 13.86 -4.26
N ALA A 583 -13.02 13.38 -4.04
CA ALA A 583 -11.80 14.06 -4.47
C ALA A 583 -11.73 14.26 -6.00
N GLY A 584 -11.63 15.52 -6.41
CA GLY A 584 -11.53 15.92 -7.82
C GLY A 584 -10.12 15.93 -8.41
N GLY A 585 -9.08 15.90 -7.56
CA GLY A 585 -7.70 16.01 -8.00
C GLY A 585 -6.67 16.14 -6.87
N THR A 586 -5.39 16.00 -7.24
CA THR A 586 -4.26 16.10 -6.30
C THR A 586 -4.25 17.47 -5.62
N VAL A 587 -4.27 17.48 -4.28
CA VAL A 587 -4.19 18.68 -3.41
C VAL A 587 -5.49 19.49 -3.34
N ASP A 588 -6.54 19.13 -4.08
CA ASP A 588 -7.76 19.95 -4.17
C ASP A 588 -8.47 20.10 -2.83
N ASP A 589 -8.55 19.04 -2.04
CA ASP A 589 -9.22 19.07 -0.73
C ASP A 589 -8.46 19.92 0.28
N VAL A 590 -7.14 19.76 0.37
CA VAL A 590 -6.30 20.60 1.25
C VAL A 590 -6.40 22.07 0.84
N ARG A 591 -6.52 22.37 -0.46
CA ARG A 591 -6.73 23.76 -0.92
C ARG A 591 -8.07 24.33 -0.44
N GLN A 592 -9.15 23.53 -0.46
CA GLN A 592 -10.44 23.98 0.07
C GLN A 592 -10.36 24.18 1.59
N VAL A 593 -9.73 23.25 2.31
CA VAL A 593 -9.49 23.37 3.75
C VAL A 593 -8.75 24.67 4.08
N PHE A 594 -7.71 25.04 3.32
CA PHE A 594 -7.03 26.33 3.51
C PHE A 594 -7.93 27.54 3.27
N LEU A 595 -8.81 27.50 2.26
CA LEU A 595 -9.76 28.60 2.02
C LEU A 595 -10.77 28.74 3.17
N GLU A 596 -11.20 27.62 3.76
CA GLU A 596 -12.03 27.60 4.97
C GLU A 596 -11.25 28.14 6.18
N PHE A 597 -9.98 27.78 6.33
CA PHE A 597 -9.12 28.29 7.41
C PHE A 597 -8.90 29.80 7.33
N TYR A 598 -8.69 30.34 6.13
CA TYR A 598 -8.61 31.79 5.94
C TYR A 598 -9.89 32.51 6.38
N ASP A 599 -11.06 31.93 6.07
CA ASP A 599 -12.36 32.48 6.50
C ASP A 599 -12.53 32.38 8.03
N HIS A 600 -12.19 31.23 8.63
CA HIS A 600 -12.28 31.00 10.08
C HIS A 600 -11.37 31.91 10.90
N ALA A 601 -10.16 32.18 10.41
CA ALA A 601 -9.20 33.09 11.04
C ALA A 601 -9.48 34.59 10.76
N ASP A 602 -10.54 34.94 10.03
CA ASP A 602 -10.80 36.30 9.51
C ASP A 602 -9.58 36.91 8.77
N ARG A 603 -8.81 36.04 8.11
CA ARG A 603 -7.56 36.41 7.42
C ARG A 603 -7.79 36.49 5.92
N ASN A 604 -7.36 37.61 5.32
CA ASN A 604 -7.47 37.78 3.87
C ASN A 604 -6.58 36.79 3.11
N VAL A 605 -7.20 35.98 2.24
CA VAL A 605 -6.49 35.08 1.34
C VAL A 605 -5.42 35.83 0.52
N PRO A 606 -4.13 35.46 0.60
CA PRO A 606 -3.05 36.13 -0.11
C PRO A 606 -3.25 36.09 -1.64
N LYS A 607 -2.85 37.17 -2.32
CA LYS A 607 -2.95 37.27 -3.80
C LYS A 607 -2.13 36.22 -4.57
N PHE A 608 -1.18 35.57 -3.89
CA PHE A 608 -0.33 34.52 -4.45
C PHE A 608 -0.80 33.11 -4.04
N PHE A 609 -1.85 32.97 -3.23
CA PHE A 609 -2.45 31.67 -2.93
C PHE A 609 -3.02 31.03 -4.22
N PRO A 610 -2.65 29.78 -4.55
CA PRO A 610 -3.07 29.12 -5.77
C PRO A 610 -4.49 28.58 -5.62
N LYS A 611 -5.51 29.36 -6.03
CA LYS A 611 -6.92 28.91 -6.08
C LYS A 611 -7.19 27.81 -7.13
N GLU A 612 -6.24 27.61 -8.03
CA GLU A 612 -6.21 26.56 -9.04
C GLU A 612 -4.75 26.07 -9.15
N PRO A 613 -4.49 24.86 -9.68
CA PRO A 613 -3.15 24.27 -9.69
C PRO A 613 -2.07 25.21 -10.28
N ALA A 614 -1.04 25.51 -9.48
CA ALA A 614 0.00 26.48 -9.85
C ALA A 614 0.74 26.10 -11.14
N ASN A 615 1.01 24.81 -11.36
CA ASN A 615 1.64 24.29 -12.59
C ASN A 615 0.78 24.45 -13.86
N ARG A 616 -0.54 24.58 -13.71
CA ARG A 616 -1.47 24.87 -14.81
C ARG A 616 -1.50 26.37 -15.10
N LYS A 617 -1.72 27.20 -14.07
CA LYS A 617 -1.83 28.67 -14.20
C LYS A 617 -0.49 29.31 -14.60
N TYR A 618 0.58 28.95 -13.90
CA TYR A 618 1.93 29.48 -14.08
C TYR A 618 2.83 28.49 -14.82
N ASN A 619 2.31 27.94 -15.93
CA ASN A 619 3.05 26.98 -16.75
C ASN A 619 4.23 27.66 -17.48
N ILE A 620 5.46 27.20 -17.24
CA ILE A 620 6.68 27.82 -17.80
C ILE A 620 6.75 27.61 -19.31
N GLY A 621 6.29 26.46 -19.79
CA GLY A 621 6.19 26.20 -21.21
C GLY A 621 5.35 27.27 -21.88
N LYS A 622 4.15 27.51 -21.35
CA LYS A 622 3.24 28.55 -21.82
C LYS A 622 3.89 29.92 -21.80
N ARG A 623 4.52 30.30 -20.68
CA ARG A 623 5.25 31.58 -20.56
C ARG A 623 6.34 31.72 -21.61
N LYS A 624 7.16 30.69 -21.81
CA LYS A 624 8.25 30.69 -22.78
C LYS A 624 7.73 30.90 -24.21
N TRP A 625 6.63 30.25 -24.56
CA TRP A 625 5.98 30.44 -25.87
C TRP A 625 5.36 31.85 -26.01
N LYS A 626 4.72 32.38 -24.96
CA LYS A 626 4.21 33.77 -24.93
C LYS A 626 5.33 34.79 -25.17
N GLN A 627 6.44 34.68 -24.44
CA GLN A 627 7.59 35.59 -24.58
C GLN A 627 8.25 35.50 -25.96
N ALA A 628 8.40 34.31 -26.52
CA ALA A 628 8.93 34.14 -27.88
C ALA A 628 8.04 34.83 -28.91
N TYR A 629 6.72 34.76 -28.74
CA TYR A 629 5.77 35.45 -29.61
C TYR A 629 5.85 36.97 -29.46
N GLU A 630 5.88 37.47 -28.22
CA GLU A 630 5.97 38.91 -27.92
C GLU A 630 7.28 39.55 -28.44
N ARG A 631 8.40 38.80 -28.41
CA ARG A 631 9.67 39.26 -28.97
C ARG A 631 9.74 39.17 -30.50
N GLY A 632 8.78 38.49 -31.14
CA GLY A 632 8.80 38.21 -32.57
C GLY A 632 9.73 37.07 -32.97
N ASP A 633 10.22 36.27 -32.01
CA ASP A 633 11.09 35.11 -32.26
C ASP A 633 10.33 33.95 -32.92
N VAL A 634 8.99 33.95 -32.85
CA VAL A 634 8.11 32.93 -33.44
C VAL A 634 6.92 33.57 -34.15
N THR A 635 6.63 33.04 -35.34
CA THR A 635 5.42 33.37 -36.09
C THR A 635 4.57 32.10 -36.28
N PHE A 636 3.26 32.27 -36.38
CA PHE A 636 2.32 31.17 -36.49
C PHE A 636 1.60 31.20 -37.83
N ASP A 637 1.66 30.10 -38.57
CA ASP A 637 0.95 29.87 -39.83
C ASP A 637 0.02 28.66 -39.69
N ARG A 638 -1.29 28.87 -39.85
CA ARG A 638 -2.29 27.79 -39.75
C ARG A 638 -2.53 27.21 -41.14
N ARG A 639 -2.24 25.92 -41.31
CA ARG A 639 -2.46 25.19 -42.56
C ARG A 639 -3.33 23.98 -42.31
N GLU A 640 -4.51 23.96 -42.91
CA GLU A 640 -5.53 22.91 -42.73
C GLU A 640 -5.82 22.67 -41.23
N ASN A 641 -5.42 21.49 -40.72
CA ASN A 641 -5.57 21.04 -39.33
C ASN A 641 -4.25 21.04 -38.54
N ARG A 642 -3.27 21.88 -38.94
CA ARG A 642 -1.98 22.01 -38.25
C ARG A 642 -1.61 23.47 -38.07
N LEU A 643 -0.94 23.76 -36.97
CA LEU A 643 -0.36 25.07 -36.71
C LEU A 643 1.15 24.94 -36.84
N ILE A 644 1.76 25.75 -37.70
CA ILE A 644 3.20 25.77 -37.92
C ILE A 644 3.76 26.98 -37.18
N ALA A 645 4.57 26.73 -36.15
CA ALA A 645 5.31 27.75 -35.44
C ALA A 645 6.71 27.86 -36.07
N GLU A 646 6.96 28.91 -36.85
CA GLU A 646 8.27 29.17 -37.47
C GLU A 646 9.09 30.07 -36.55
N PHE A 647 10.27 29.60 -36.16
CA PHE A 647 11.16 30.33 -35.26
C PHE A 647 12.31 30.98 -36.01
N ASP A 648 12.64 32.20 -35.63
CA ASP A 648 13.90 32.84 -35.97
C ASP A 648 15.00 32.53 -34.95
N LEU A 649 15.14 31.24 -34.62
CA LEU A 649 16.12 30.72 -33.66
C LEU A 649 16.90 29.56 -34.27
N GLU A 650 18.04 29.22 -33.65
CA GLU A 650 18.85 28.12 -34.13
C GLU A 650 18.15 26.76 -33.93
N PRO A 651 18.32 25.78 -34.83
CA PRO A 651 17.59 24.50 -34.79
C PRO A 651 17.69 23.74 -33.46
N HIS A 652 18.77 23.91 -32.70
CA HIS A 652 18.95 23.26 -31.40
C HIS A 652 18.07 23.90 -30.31
N GLU A 653 17.77 25.19 -30.40
CA GLU A 653 16.96 25.94 -29.43
C GLU A 653 15.47 25.55 -29.52
N LEU A 654 14.99 25.24 -30.73
CA LEU A 654 13.64 24.73 -30.99
C LEU A 654 13.31 23.45 -30.20
N TYR A 655 14.32 22.63 -29.90
CA TYR A 655 14.10 21.41 -29.14
C TYR A 655 13.54 21.70 -27.74
N SER A 656 13.94 22.82 -27.14
CA SER A 656 13.44 23.25 -25.84
C SER A 656 11.97 23.69 -25.89
N TYR A 657 11.54 24.37 -26.96
CA TYR A 657 10.14 24.78 -27.17
C TYR A 657 9.23 23.60 -27.48
N ARG A 658 9.68 22.65 -28.30
CA ARG A 658 8.91 21.43 -28.59
C ARG A 658 8.62 20.65 -27.31
N LYS A 659 9.63 20.51 -26.44
CA LYS A 659 9.50 19.74 -25.21
C LYS A 659 8.57 20.36 -24.17
N THR A 660 8.34 21.67 -24.22
CA THR A 660 7.46 22.35 -23.26
C THR A 660 5.98 22.27 -23.64
N LEU A 661 5.66 21.85 -24.87
CA LEU A 661 4.29 21.66 -25.30
C LEU A 661 3.68 20.39 -24.69
N PRO A 662 2.42 20.45 -24.21
CA PRO A 662 1.68 19.26 -23.82
C PRO A 662 1.64 18.19 -24.90
N THR A 663 1.83 16.93 -24.52
CA THR A 663 1.90 15.78 -25.43
C THR A 663 0.64 15.65 -26.32
N LYS A 664 -0.53 16.05 -25.80
CA LYS A 664 -1.81 16.09 -26.54
C LYS A 664 -1.77 16.95 -27.81
N MET A 665 -0.82 17.88 -27.91
CA MET A 665 -0.63 18.73 -29.09
C MET A 665 0.12 18.04 -30.23
N ARG A 666 0.74 16.88 -29.94
CA ARG A 666 1.52 16.05 -30.87
C ARG A 666 2.53 16.86 -31.69
N PRO A 667 3.46 17.60 -31.03
CA PRO A 667 4.36 18.51 -31.71
C PRO A 667 5.49 17.78 -32.45
N GLU A 668 5.74 18.17 -33.69
CA GLU A 668 6.74 17.59 -34.57
C GLU A 668 7.71 18.68 -35.06
N LYS A 669 9.02 18.44 -34.92
CA LYS A 669 10.04 19.39 -35.39
C LYS A 669 10.27 19.18 -36.89
N SER A 670 10.26 20.26 -37.66
CA SER A 670 10.64 20.27 -39.08
C SER A 670 11.52 21.49 -39.34
N GLY A 671 12.83 21.30 -39.50
CA GLY A 671 13.78 22.41 -39.72
C GLY A 671 13.79 23.43 -38.58
N ARG A 672 13.50 24.70 -38.92
CA ARG A 672 13.32 25.83 -37.99
C ARG A 672 11.85 26.02 -37.54
N SER A 673 11.01 25.00 -37.73
CA SER A 673 9.60 25.08 -37.42
C SER A 673 9.16 23.95 -36.48
N ILE A 674 8.12 24.20 -35.69
CA ILE A 674 7.41 23.21 -34.90
C ILE A 674 5.98 23.09 -35.44
N ILE A 675 5.63 21.90 -35.90
CA ILE A 675 4.31 21.56 -36.42
C ILE A 675 3.47 21.01 -35.26
N ILE A 676 2.38 21.70 -34.94
CA ILE A 676 1.42 21.34 -33.91
C ILE A 676 0.19 20.74 -34.59
N LYS A 677 -0.10 19.46 -34.31
CA LYS A 677 -1.18 18.70 -34.98
C LYS A 677 -2.55 18.86 -34.31
N ASN A 678 -2.64 19.64 -33.23
CA ASN A 678 -3.89 20.05 -32.60
C ASN A 678 -3.85 21.58 -32.37
N PRO A 679 -4.21 22.38 -33.39
CA PRO A 679 -4.17 23.84 -33.33
C PRO A 679 -5.06 24.40 -32.22
N ASP A 680 -6.30 23.92 -32.12
CA ASP A 680 -7.30 24.47 -31.19
C ASP A 680 -6.87 24.24 -29.73
N GLY A 681 -6.33 23.05 -29.43
CA GLY A 681 -5.78 22.75 -28.12
C GLY A 681 -4.54 23.58 -27.76
N PHE A 682 -3.77 24.04 -28.75
CA PHE A 682 -2.66 24.98 -28.52
C PHE A 682 -3.15 26.40 -28.26
N GLU A 683 -4.12 26.88 -29.06
CA GLU A 683 -4.73 28.20 -28.89
C GLU A 683 -5.38 28.36 -27.51
N GLU A 684 -6.12 27.34 -27.06
CA GLU A 684 -6.69 27.27 -25.72
C GLU A 684 -5.60 27.27 -24.64
N TRP A 685 -4.58 26.41 -24.79
CA TRP A 685 -3.52 26.30 -23.80
C TRP A 685 -2.69 27.57 -23.64
N ILE A 686 -2.35 28.24 -24.75
CA ILE A 686 -1.55 29.46 -24.71
C ILE A 686 -2.39 30.71 -24.38
N GLU A 687 -3.72 30.60 -24.34
CA GLU A 687 -4.65 31.75 -24.17
C GLU A 687 -4.34 32.88 -25.17
N LEU A 688 -4.20 32.53 -26.44
CA LEU A 688 -3.82 33.47 -27.50
C LEU A 688 -4.79 34.68 -27.60
N ALA A 689 -6.04 34.51 -27.17
CA ALA A 689 -7.04 35.57 -27.12
C ALA A 689 -6.68 36.71 -26.13
N GLU A 690 -6.13 36.38 -24.95
CA GLU A 690 -5.76 37.37 -23.92
C GLU A 690 -4.54 38.22 -24.33
N LEU A 691 -3.60 37.65 -25.09
CA LEU A 691 -2.44 38.36 -25.63
C LEU A 691 -2.82 39.46 -26.64
N SER A 692 -4.05 39.40 -27.17
CA SER A 692 -4.55 40.36 -28.18
C SER A 692 -5.33 41.55 -27.61
N GLY A 693 -5.54 41.61 -26.28
CA GLY A 693 -6.15 42.75 -25.60
C GLY A 693 -7.66 42.95 -25.84
N ASN A 694 -8.40 41.92 -26.26
CA ASN A 694 -9.87 41.99 -26.38
C ASN A 694 -10.54 41.27 -25.20
N GLU A 695 -10.71 41.97 -24.08
CA GLU A 695 -11.84 41.69 -23.19
C GLU A 695 -13.10 42.20 -23.90
N ASP A 696 -14.16 41.39 -23.91
CA ASP A 696 -15.46 41.58 -24.57
C ASP A 696 -15.54 41.21 -26.07
N THR A 697 -15.99 39.98 -26.33
CA THR A 697 -17.24 39.71 -27.09
C THR A 697 -17.51 38.21 -27.21
N GLU A 698 -18.71 37.81 -26.77
CA GLU A 698 -19.27 36.48 -27.02
C GLU A 698 -19.21 36.10 -28.50
N SER A 699 -18.78 34.86 -28.78
CA SER A 699 -18.90 34.18 -30.07
C SER A 699 -18.33 34.93 -31.28
N SER A 700 -17.00 35.09 -31.33
CA SER A 700 -16.29 35.48 -32.56
C SER A 700 -15.25 34.41 -32.95
N PRO A 701 -15.05 34.17 -34.26
CA PRO A 701 -14.09 33.16 -34.74
C PRO A 701 -12.67 33.53 -34.30
N GLY A 702 -11.89 32.52 -33.92
CA GLY A 702 -10.57 32.65 -33.29
C GLY A 702 -9.65 33.66 -34.01
N PHE A 703 -8.89 34.41 -33.23
CA PHE A 703 -8.04 35.55 -33.61
C PHE A 703 -7.23 35.38 -34.92
N LEU A 704 -6.74 34.17 -35.23
CA LEU A 704 -6.00 33.88 -36.48
C LEU A 704 -6.86 33.94 -37.75
N SER A 705 -8.18 33.79 -37.64
CA SER A 705 -9.11 33.98 -38.76
C SER A 705 -9.24 35.45 -39.19
N ARG A 706 -8.85 36.41 -38.33
CA ARG A 706 -8.81 37.85 -38.67
C ARG A 706 -7.45 38.32 -39.20
N LEU A 707 -6.36 37.58 -38.93
CA LEU A 707 -5.00 37.90 -39.39
C LEU A 707 -4.68 37.36 -40.80
N LEU A 708 -5.54 36.47 -41.33
CA LEU A 708 -5.42 35.84 -42.65
C LEU A 708 -6.48 36.34 -43.65
N GLY A 709 -7.11 37.49 -43.36
CA GLY A 709 -8.00 38.22 -44.27
C GLY A 709 -7.24 39.27 -45.08
#